data_AF-A0AAW0PGA1-F1
#
_entry.id   AF-A0AAW0PGA1-F1
#
_cell.length_a   1.000
_cell.length_b   1.000
_cell.length_c   1.000
_cell.angle_alpha   90.00
_cell.angle_beta   90.00
_cell.angle_gamma   90.00
#
_symmetry.space_group_name_H-M   'P 1'
#
loop_
_entity.id
_entity.type
_entity.pdbx_description
1 polymer ?
#
loop_
_entity_poly.entity_id
_entity_poly.type
_entity_poly.pdbx_seq_one_letter_code
_entity_poly.pdbx_strand_id
1 'polypeptide(L)'
;MKLRDAERGSMDSRTRRVGRFLGLLGFLSLWLAAQAQMKIPPETVQQWANVFSVQLREVTVKYSGSMLLQKKLKDVESIIKIVDIQGSSLVKEYSDEIERMLGSKMKSVKRLAESAEDADLYHEFNATLEDGNYGELGGEFPLEENEHFNNLPVNTQQSDIQVPTNVYNKDPVILNAIYNSEALNDVFIGNFQKDPTLTWQYFGSSAGFFRIYPGIKWTPDANGVAAFDCRNRNWYIQAATSPKDIIIMFDMSGSMKGLKMTIAKHTINTILDTLGENDFVNVLLLVRYVEPCFKGTLVQADLDNREHFKLLVEEIHVKGEAKINKAMKEAFKILNEARANGQGSMCNQAIMLITDGAMEDFEAVFEEYNWPDRRVRVFTYLIGRELTFAQNTKWIACNNKGYYTHISTLADVQENVMEYLHVLSRPMVINHDHDIIWTEAYMDTVLPNTKELFNTKAQSLLLMTSVAMPVFSKKRETLSHGILLGVVGTDVPLQEVMKLAPRYMLGPHGYAFLITNNGYILAHPDLRPLYKDGKKLKPKPNYNSVDLAEVEWEDTDELLRTAMVRGETGSLTLSIRSSLDKGKRPMYFVNNYFYTNIDETPFSFGMALTQGHGSVMFMGNVSVEEGLHDLTSPDLTIATEWTYCETDIDPDHRKYTQLQAAVRYLLGKEPDLECDEVLLSQLLFDAVVTAPLEAYWNALMLNDRVEPGIEAAFLGTRSGLLRLARYTGIENRVAKKFLTVGDKDNLFTVDHFPLWYRLAVENTPGSFFYYPINDKAIGVQITLDLLEKRFWAIAKQAPDTDCSNIEGVCPLSCESADLSCYLVDNNGFIVLSKEREEMGPPFKGPHIPLNRPCSSQRRPWKGTDAAVTVKKEEL
;
A
#
# COMPACT_ATOMS: atom_id res chain seq x y z
N MET A 1 54.48 -8.33 8.73
CA MET A 1 55.69 -8.40 9.58
C MET A 1 56.53 -7.14 9.33
N LYS A 2 57.40 -6.73 10.27
CA LYS A 2 58.08 -5.41 10.26
C LYS A 2 59.33 -5.34 9.35
N LEU A 3 59.48 -4.19 8.67
CA LEU A 3 60.68 -3.33 8.52
C LEU A 3 62.07 -3.85 8.03
N ARG A 4 62.74 -2.94 7.28
CA ARG A 4 64.21 -2.72 7.11
C ARG A 4 64.97 -3.75 6.25
N ASP A 5 66.08 -3.42 5.56
CA ASP A 5 66.88 -2.16 5.37
C ASP A 5 67.69 -2.28 4.04
N ALA A 6 68.53 -1.37 3.50
CA ALA A 6 69.05 -0.03 3.86
C ALA A 6 69.75 0.63 2.62
N GLU A 7 69.95 1.97 2.63
CA GLU A 7 71.10 2.79 2.12
C GLU A 7 71.65 2.63 0.66
N ARG A 8 72.33 3.58 -0.02
CA ARG A 8 72.74 5.02 0.15
C ARG A 8 73.18 5.56 -1.25
N GLY A 9 73.24 6.88 -1.47
CA GLY A 9 74.02 7.48 -2.58
C GLY A 9 73.48 8.81 -3.13
N SER A 10 74.35 9.82 -3.34
CA SER A 10 73.98 11.21 -3.67
C SER A 10 74.80 11.77 -4.86
N MET A 11 74.38 12.94 -5.38
CA MET A 11 74.95 13.76 -6.47
C MET A 11 74.78 13.17 -7.89
N ASP A 12 74.45 13.92 -8.94
CA ASP A 12 74.87 15.30 -9.23
C ASP A 12 73.81 16.14 -9.97
N SER A 13 73.98 17.48 -9.98
CA SER A 13 73.02 18.47 -10.45
C SER A 13 73.63 19.46 -11.46
N ARG A 14 73.63 19.14 -12.77
CA ARG A 14 73.80 20.16 -13.83
C ARG A 14 73.19 19.90 -15.21
N THR A 15 72.74 18.69 -15.52
CA THR A 15 72.32 18.29 -16.90
C THR A 15 70.81 18.29 -17.16
N ARG A 16 69.97 18.78 -16.23
CA ARG A 16 68.49 18.77 -16.34
C ARG A 16 67.85 20.04 -16.94
N ARG A 17 68.63 21.07 -17.30
CA ARG A 17 68.08 22.40 -17.69
C ARG A 17 67.92 22.63 -19.20
N VAL A 18 68.56 21.83 -20.07
CA VAL A 18 68.44 21.97 -21.55
C VAL A 18 67.36 21.06 -22.13
N GLY A 19 67.32 19.77 -21.73
CA GLY A 19 66.27 18.84 -22.17
C GLY A 19 64.85 19.23 -21.73
N ARG A 20 64.72 20.00 -20.64
CA ARG A 20 63.42 20.56 -20.22
C ARG A 20 62.90 21.64 -21.15
N PHE A 21 63.74 22.43 -21.83
CA PHE A 21 63.28 23.49 -22.72
C PHE A 21 62.71 22.96 -24.05
N LEU A 22 63.34 21.94 -24.63
CA LEU A 22 62.79 21.25 -25.80
C LEU A 22 61.51 20.45 -25.45
N GLY A 23 61.49 19.81 -24.27
CA GLY A 23 60.27 19.20 -23.75
C GLY A 23 59.13 20.21 -23.52
N LEU A 24 59.44 21.39 -22.97
CA LEU A 24 58.45 22.46 -22.77
C LEU A 24 57.96 23.09 -24.09
N LEU A 25 58.81 23.20 -25.12
CA LEU A 25 58.37 23.67 -26.44
C LEU A 25 57.49 22.64 -27.15
N GLY A 26 57.81 21.35 -27.06
CA GLY A 26 56.93 20.28 -27.53
C GLY A 26 55.61 20.18 -26.75
N PHE A 27 55.66 20.37 -25.43
CA PHE A 27 54.44 20.48 -24.61
C PHE A 27 53.68 21.78 -24.85
N LEU A 28 54.31 22.90 -25.24
CA LEU A 28 53.60 24.13 -25.61
C LEU A 28 52.95 24.02 -26.98
N SER A 29 53.56 23.36 -27.97
CA SER A 29 52.88 23.09 -29.24
C SER A 29 51.73 22.09 -29.07
N LEU A 30 51.87 21.10 -28.19
CA LEU A 30 50.76 20.21 -27.78
C LEU A 30 49.70 20.94 -26.91
N TRP A 31 50.05 21.91 -26.08
CA TRP A 31 49.09 22.73 -25.32
C TRP A 31 48.34 23.71 -26.22
N LEU A 32 49.03 24.36 -27.16
CA LEU A 32 48.39 25.23 -28.15
C LEU A 32 47.47 24.44 -29.09
N ALA A 33 47.79 23.18 -29.40
CA ALA A 33 46.90 22.28 -30.11
C ALA A 33 45.74 21.73 -29.25
N ALA A 34 45.92 21.58 -27.93
CA ALA A 34 44.91 21.03 -27.02
C ALA A 34 43.88 22.05 -26.50
N GLN A 35 43.96 23.32 -26.92
CA GLN A 35 43.01 24.37 -26.54
C GLN A 35 42.03 24.76 -27.67
N ALA A 36 42.09 24.11 -28.83
CA ALA A 36 41.10 24.24 -29.91
C ALA A 36 39.85 23.35 -29.64
N GLN A 37 39.33 23.40 -28.41
CA GLN A 37 38.07 22.75 -28.08
C GLN A 37 36.94 23.58 -28.71
N MET A 38 36.49 23.17 -29.89
CA MET A 38 35.43 23.84 -30.66
C MET A 38 34.23 24.15 -29.75
N LYS A 39 34.07 25.42 -29.39
CA LYS A 39 32.84 25.89 -28.75
C LYS A 39 31.84 26.20 -29.85
N ILE A 40 30.88 25.31 -30.02
CA ILE A 40 29.65 25.62 -30.75
C ILE A 40 29.07 26.91 -30.14
N PRO A 41 28.80 27.96 -30.94
CA PRO A 41 28.31 29.21 -30.39
C PRO A 41 26.99 28.98 -29.63
N PRO A 42 26.89 29.37 -28.35
CA PRO A 42 25.66 29.16 -27.58
C PRO A 42 24.48 29.91 -28.19
N GLU A 43 24.76 31.02 -28.88
CA GLU A 43 23.81 31.81 -29.65
C GLU A 43 23.15 31.00 -30.78
N THR A 44 23.91 30.18 -31.53
CA THR A 44 23.36 29.30 -32.58
C THR A 44 22.43 28.25 -31.98
N VAL A 45 22.85 27.61 -30.87
CA VAL A 45 22.05 26.59 -30.18
C VAL A 45 20.77 27.20 -29.59
N GLN A 46 20.86 28.41 -29.03
CA GLN A 46 19.71 29.16 -28.53
C GLN A 46 18.76 29.59 -29.64
N GLN A 47 19.27 29.99 -30.81
CA GLN A 47 18.45 30.27 -31.99
C GLN A 47 17.69 29.03 -32.47
N TRP A 48 18.37 27.88 -32.61
CA TRP A 48 17.71 26.61 -32.96
C TRP A 48 16.65 26.21 -31.95
N ALA A 49 16.95 26.29 -30.64
CA ALA A 49 16.02 25.99 -29.56
C ALA A 49 14.79 26.92 -29.60
N ASN A 50 14.98 28.22 -29.81
CA ASN A 50 13.89 29.20 -29.94
C ASN A 50 13.00 28.89 -31.15
N VAL A 51 13.58 28.63 -32.33
CA VAL A 51 12.81 28.33 -33.55
C VAL A 51 12.04 27.01 -33.40
N PHE A 52 12.66 25.98 -32.83
CA PHE A 52 11.99 24.70 -32.54
C PHE A 52 10.86 24.86 -31.51
N SER A 53 11.10 25.61 -30.43
CA SER A 53 10.09 25.91 -29.40
C SER A 53 8.87 26.65 -29.97
N VAL A 54 9.09 27.66 -30.82
CA VAL A 54 7.99 28.39 -31.50
C VAL A 54 7.20 27.46 -32.42
N GLN A 55 7.87 26.69 -33.30
CA GLN A 55 7.16 25.78 -34.21
C GLN A 55 6.37 24.69 -33.46
N LEU A 56 6.97 24.11 -32.42
CA LEU A 56 6.33 23.06 -31.63
C LEU A 56 5.12 23.60 -30.84
N ARG A 57 5.23 24.85 -30.34
CA ARG A 57 4.11 25.57 -29.72
C ARG A 57 2.99 25.86 -30.72
N GLU A 58 3.30 26.32 -31.93
CA GLU A 58 2.30 26.60 -32.97
C GLU A 58 1.51 25.34 -33.35
N VAL A 59 2.21 24.22 -33.59
CA VAL A 59 1.59 22.90 -33.83
C VAL A 59 0.72 22.50 -32.65
N THR A 60 1.25 22.54 -31.43
CA THR A 60 0.52 22.07 -30.24
C THR A 60 -0.71 22.95 -29.94
N VAL A 61 -0.61 24.28 -30.09
CA VAL A 61 -1.76 25.20 -29.97
C VAL A 61 -2.82 24.89 -31.02
N LYS A 62 -2.42 24.75 -32.30
CA LYS A 62 -3.35 24.48 -33.41
C LYS A 62 -4.13 23.19 -33.19
N TYR A 63 -3.45 22.07 -32.95
CA TYR A 63 -4.12 20.77 -32.93
C TYR A 63 -4.76 20.42 -31.57
N SER A 64 -4.38 21.08 -30.47
CA SER A 64 -5.07 20.93 -29.18
C SER A 64 -6.37 21.73 -29.09
N GLY A 65 -6.43 22.92 -29.69
CA GLY A 65 -7.53 23.87 -29.46
C GLY A 65 -7.44 24.59 -28.10
N SER A 66 -6.29 24.54 -27.42
CA SER A 66 -6.09 25.15 -26.08
C SER A 66 -6.46 26.65 -26.01
N MET A 67 -6.15 27.43 -27.05
CA MET A 67 -6.55 28.85 -27.14
C MET A 67 -8.07 29.05 -27.29
N LEU A 68 -8.77 28.12 -27.95
CA LEU A 68 -10.23 28.14 -28.06
C LEU A 68 -10.87 27.84 -26.70
N LEU A 69 -10.39 26.81 -26.00
CA LEU A 69 -10.86 26.47 -24.65
C LEU A 69 -10.60 27.61 -23.66
N GLN A 70 -9.41 28.22 -23.67
CA GLN A 70 -9.10 29.37 -22.81
C GLN A 70 -10.02 30.57 -23.10
N LYS A 71 -10.34 30.81 -24.38
CA LYS A 71 -11.32 31.84 -24.74
C LYS A 71 -12.71 31.49 -24.20
N LYS A 72 -13.16 30.25 -24.39
CA LYS A 72 -14.48 29.80 -23.92
C LYS A 72 -14.64 29.89 -22.40
N LEU A 73 -13.63 29.48 -21.63
CA LEU A 73 -13.61 29.64 -20.18
C LEU A 73 -13.72 31.12 -19.73
N LYS A 74 -13.15 32.06 -20.51
CA LYS A 74 -13.33 33.50 -20.27
C LYS A 74 -14.71 34.00 -20.70
N ASP A 75 -15.23 33.53 -21.83
CA ASP A 75 -16.59 33.87 -22.29
C ASP A 75 -17.65 33.48 -21.23
N VAL A 76 -17.43 32.38 -20.49
CA VAL A 76 -18.31 31.91 -19.40
C VAL A 76 -17.87 32.33 -17.98
N GLU A 77 -16.87 33.20 -17.83
CA GLU A 77 -16.33 33.63 -16.52
C GLU A 77 -17.43 34.19 -15.58
N SER A 78 -18.45 34.83 -16.15
CA SER A 78 -19.60 35.38 -15.40
C SER A 78 -20.52 34.35 -14.72
N ILE A 79 -20.48 33.07 -15.14
CA ILE A 79 -21.25 31.98 -14.53
C ILE A 79 -20.38 31.02 -13.69
N ILE A 80 -19.05 31.21 -13.70
CA ILE A 80 -18.11 30.44 -12.89
C ILE A 80 -18.01 31.06 -11.49
N LYS A 81 -18.12 30.20 -10.47
CA LYS A 81 -17.77 30.51 -9.08
C LYS A 81 -16.42 29.89 -8.76
N ILE A 82 -15.52 30.67 -8.17
CA ILE A 82 -14.29 30.15 -7.57
C ILE A 82 -14.61 29.84 -6.11
N VAL A 83 -14.37 28.60 -5.69
CA VAL A 83 -14.61 28.09 -4.34
C VAL A 83 -13.26 27.73 -3.72
N ASP A 84 -12.93 28.37 -2.60
CA ASP A 84 -11.76 28.01 -1.79
C ASP A 84 -12.09 26.74 -0.98
N ILE A 85 -11.28 25.69 -1.14
CA ILE A 85 -11.47 24.43 -0.42
C ILE A 85 -10.94 24.58 1.01
N GLN A 86 -11.84 24.64 1.98
CA GLN A 86 -11.51 24.72 3.40
C GLN A 86 -11.11 23.34 3.92
N GLY A 87 -9.82 23.04 3.92
CA GLY A 87 -9.30 21.73 4.33
C GLY A 87 -9.69 21.32 5.76
N SER A 88 -9.83 22.28 6.69
CA SER A 88 -10.23 22.00 8.06
C SER A 88 -11.71 21.63 8.24
N SER A 89 -12.61 22.03 7.33
CA SER A 89 -13.99 21.51 7.34
C SER A 89 -14.07 20.18 6.60
N LEU A 90 -13.40 20.07 5.45
CA LEU A 90 -13.45 18.89 4.60
C LEU A 90 -12.83 17.64 5.26
N VAL A 91 -11.75 17.79 6.04
CA VAL A 91 -11.18 16.68 6.82
C VAL A 91 -12.16 16.14 7.85
N LYS A 92 -12.99 17.03 8.43
CA LYS A 92 -14.00 16.65 9.41
C LYS A 92 -15.20 16.00 8.74
N GLU A 93 -15.69 16.57 7.65
CA GLU A 93 -16.81 16.03 6.85
C GLU A 93 -16.54 14.57 6.44
N TYR A 94 -15.38 14.29 5.85
CA TYR A 94 -14.99 12.92 5.51
C TYR A 94 -14.74 12.03 6.74
N SER A 95 -14.24 12.57 7.85
CA SER A 95 -14.09 11.81 9.10
C SER A 95 -15.46 11.40 9.68
N ASP A 96 -16.43 12.31 9.71
CA ASP A 96 -17.80 12.05 10.19
C ASP A 96 -18.53 11.02 9.28
N GLU A 97 -18.19 10.93 7.99
CA GLU A 97 -18.68 9.91 7.06
C GLU A 97 -17.99 8.55 7.22
N ILE A 98 -16.66 8.54 7.36
CA ILE A 98 -15.88 7.32 7.65
C ILE A 98 -16.32 6.73 9.00
N GLU A 99 -16.51 7.55 10.04
CA GLU A 99 -17.06 7.15 11.34
C GLU A 99 -18.43 6.48 11.17
N ARG A 100 -19.35 7.10 10.39
CA ARG A 100 -20.69 6.55 10.15
C ARG A 100 -20.64 5.18 9.47
N MET A 101 -19.76 5.03 8.48
CA MET A 101 -19.58 3.77 7.75
C MET A 101 -18.97 2.68 8.65
N LEU A 102 -17.83 2.95 9.32
CA LEU A 102 -17.16 2.01 10.22
C LEU A 102 -18.06 1.64 11.42
N GLY A 103 -18.79 2.62 11.97
CA GLY A 103 -19.79 2.43 13.02
C GLY A 103 -20.97 1.55 12.59
N SER A 104 -21.35 1.53 11.31
CA SER A 104 -22.32 0.56 10.77
C SER A 104 -21.78 -0.88 10.83
N LYS A 105 -20.49 -1.07 10.50
CA LYS A 105 -19.81 -2.37 10.59
C LYS A 105 -19.74 -2.86 12.03
N MET A 106 -19.33 -1.99 12.96
CA MET A 106 -19.36 -2.27 14.41
C MET A 106 -20.74 -2.69 14.90
N LYS A 107 -21.81 -1.97 14.53
CA LYS A 107 -23.20 -2.32 14.87
C LYS A 107 -23.66 -3.65 14.27
N SER A 108 -23.06 -4.09 13.16
CA SER A 108 -23.35 -5.39 12.53
C SER A 108 -22.65 -6.53 13.26
N VAL A 109 -21.42 -6.33 13.71
CA VAL A 109 -20.67 -7.28 14.55
C VAL A 109 -21.28 -7.41 15.96
N LYS A 110 -21.68 -6.30 16.61
CA LYS A 110 -22.41 -6.35 17.91
C LYS A 110 -23.63 -7.27 17.85
N ARG A 111 -24.46 -7.12 16.81
CA ARG A 111 -25.64 -7.96 16.58
C ARG A 111 -25.30 -9.44 16.36
N LEU A 112 -24.19 -9.74 15.67
CA LEU A 112 -23.72 -11.12 15.48
C LEU A 112 -23.23 -11.74 16.80
N ALA A 113 -22.48 -10.98 17.61
CA ALA A 113 -22.03 -11.44 18.91
C ALA A 113 -23.22 -11.72 19.84
N GLU A 114 -24.09 -10.72 20.05
CA GLU A 114 -25.30 -10.85 20.88
C GLU A 114 -26.13 -12.09 20.50
N SER A 115 -26.35 -12.31 19.19
CA SER A 115 -27.10 -13.45 18.67
C SER A 115 -26.40 -14.79 18.88
N ALA A 116 -25.06 -14.85 18.76
CA ALA A 116 -24.29 -16.08 19.01
C ALA A 116 -24.30 -16.48 20.49
N GLU A 117 -24.20 -15.50 21.39
CA GLU A 117 -24.25 -15.73 22.84
C GLU A 117 -25.63 -16.17 23.32
N ASP A 118 -26.69 -15.56 22.75
CA ASP A 118 -28.07 -15.93 23.07
C ASP A 118 -28.42 -17.30 22.49
N ALA A 119 -27.91 -17.64 21.30
CA ALA A 119 -28.04 -18.99 20.74
C ALA A 119 -27.39 -20.05 21.66
N ASP A 120 -26.15 -19.83 22.14
CA ASP A 120 -25.55 -20.73 23.14
C ASP A 120 -26.40 -20.81 24.41
N LEU A 121 -26.90 -19.70 24.94
CA LEU A 121 -27.67 -19.67 26.18
C LEU A 121 -28.90 -20.59 26.15
N TYR A 122 -29.57 -20.71 25.01
CA TYR A 122 -30.74 -21.58 24.82
C TYR A 122 -30.41 -22.97 24.24
N HIS A 123 -29.18 -23.23 23.81
CA HIS A 123 -28.78 -24.52 23.24
C HIS A 123 -28.46 -25.58 24.31
N GLU A 124 -29.20 -26.70 24.28
CA GLU A 124 -28.93 -27.89 25.08
C GLU A 124 -28.00 -28.87 24.34
N PHE A 125 -26.94 -29.34 25.01
CA PHE A 125 -25.94 -30.22 24.41
C PHE A 125 -26.50 -31.62 24.13
N ASN A 126 -26.49 -32.04 22.87
CA ASN A 126 -26.93 -33.37 22.44
C ASN A 126 -25.73 -34.27 22.11
N ALA A 127 -25.43 -35.22 23.00
CA ALA A 127 -24.36 -36.20 22.80
C ALA A 127 -24.68 -37.30 21.78
N THR A 128 -25.94 -37.41 21.34
CA THR A 128 -26.47 -38.47 20.46
C THR A 128 -26.75 -37.98 19.04
N LEU A 129 -26.08 -36.92 18.59
CA LEU A 129 -26.10 -36.46 17.19
C LEU A 129 -25.36 -37.44 16.26
N GLU A 130 -25.99 -38.57 15.93
CA GLU A 130 -25.54 -39.50 14.90
C GLU A 130 -26.05 -39.07 13.52
N ASP A 131 -25.13 -38.81 12.57
CA ASP A 131 -25.33 -38.67 11.10
C ASP A 131 -26.70 -38.11 10.64
N GLY A 132 -27.12 -37.00 11.26
CA GLY A 132 -28.39 -36.31 11.01
C GLY A 132 -28.42 -35.52 9.69
N ASN A 133 -28.30 -36.20 8.54
CA ASN A 133 -28.48 -35.66 7.19
C ASN A 133 -27.68 -34.37 6.88
N TYR A 134 -26.56 -34.14 7.60
CA TYR A 134 -25.59 -33.12 7.27
C TYR A 134 -25.06 -33.41 5.87
N GLY A 135 -25.24 -32.46 4.94
CA GLY A 135 -24.78 -32.61 3.56
C GLY A 135 -23.29 -32.95 3.51
N GLU A 136 -22.89 -33.76 2.53
CA GLU A 136 -21.47 -34.10 2.33
C GLU A 136 -20.64 -32.81 2.30
N LEU A 137 -19.57 -32.75 3.09
CA LEU A 137 -18.68 -31.59 3.13
C LEU A 137 -18.07 -31.41 1.72
N GLY A 138 -18.33 -30.25 1.10
CA GLY A 138 -18.01 -29.99 -0.30
C GLY A 138 -19.14 -30.29 -1.29
N GLY A 139 -20.37 -30.55 -0.82
CA GLY A 139 -21.56 -30.68 -1.65
C GLY A 139 -21.78 -29.44 -2.53
N GLU A 140 -22.32 -29.67 -3.74
CA GLU A 140 -22.53 -28.58 -4.69
C GLU A 140 -23.76 -27.75 -4.33
N PHE A 141 -23.53 -26.50 -3.95
CA PHE A 141 -24.56 -25.47 -3.80
C PHE A 141 -24.48 -24.45 -4.95
N PRO A 142 -25.61 -23.82 -5.34
CA PRO A 142 -25.59 -22.81 -6.40
C PRO A 142 -24.73 -21.61 -5.97
N LEU A 143 -23.90 -21.16 -6.91
CA LEU A 143 -23.05 -19.98 -6.77
C LEU A 143 -23.32 -19.05 -7.94
N GLU A 144 -23.37 -17.75 -7.67
CA GLU A 144 -23.54 -16.71 -8.66
C GLU A 144 -22.33 -15.75 -8.61
N GLU A 145 -21.81 -15.35 -9.76
CA GLU A 145 -20.72 -14.37 -9.83
C GLU A 145 -21.24 -13.00 -9.36
N ASN A 146 -20.53 -12.38 -8.43
CA ASN A 146 -21.00 -11.15 -7.78
C ASN A 146 -19.92 -10.07 -7.77
N GLU A 147 -20.18 -8.94 -8.44
CA GLU A 147 -19.20 -7.86 -8.65
C GLU A 147 -18.69 -7.22 -7.35
N HIS A 148 -19.57 -7.07 -6.36
CA HIS A 148 -19.22 -6.62 -5.01
C HIS A 148 -18.16 -7.50 -4.34
N PHE A 149 -18.21 -8.81 -4.62
CA PHE A 149 -17.21 -9.79 -4.19
C PHE A 149 -16.13 -10.02 -5.26
N ASN A 150 -15.79 -9.01 -6.07
CA ASN A 150 -14.78 -9.06 -7.13
C ASN A 150 -15.06 -10.11 -8.24
N ASN A 151 -16.33 -10.35 -8.58
CA ASN A 151 -16.79 -11.43 -9.46
C ASN A 151 -16.44 -12.83 -8.96
N LEU A 152 -16.26 -12.99 -7.64
CA LEU A 152 -16.18 -14.33 -7.05
C LEU A 152 -17.56 -15.01 -7.12
N PRO A 153 -17.59 -16.34 -7.36
CA PRO A 153 -18.81 -17.13 -7.27
C PRO A 153 -19.19 -17.31 -5.79
N VAL A 154 -20.31 -16.71 -5.38
CA VAL A 154 -20.80 -16.70 -3.98
C VAL A 154 -22.27 -17.12 -3.90
N ASN A 155 -22.72 -17.56 -2.72
CA ASN A 155 -24.12 -17.81 -2.42
C ASN A 155 -24.64 -16.81 -1.38
N THR A 156 -25.49 -15.87 -1.80
CA THR A 156 -26.08 -14.83 -0.94
C THR A 156 -27.27 -15.31 -0.11
N GLN A 157 -27.73 -16.55 -0.26
CA GLN A 157 -28.86 -17.11 0.48
C GLN A 157 -28.43 -17.95 1.69
N GLN A 158 -27.16 -18.39 1.75
CA GLN A 158 -26.66 -19.30 2.80
C GLN A 158 -25.22 -18.97 3.18
N SER A 159 -24.87 -19.16 4.45
CA SER A 159 -23.47 -19.20 4.90
C SER A 159 -22.83 -20.54 4.55
N ASP A 160 -21.52 -20.58 4.40
CA ASP A 160 -20.74 -21.81 4.30
C ASP A 160 -19.90 -22.09 5.57
N ILE A 161 -19.47 -23.33 5.79
CA ILE A 161 -18.67 -23.76 6.95
C ILE A 161 -17.40 -24.50 6.50
N GLN A 162 -16.26 -23.96 6.88
CA GLN A 162 -14.96 -24.60 6.74
C GLN A 162 -14.51 -25.22 8.06
N VAL A 163 -13.95 -26.43 7.98
CA VAL A 163 -13.30 -27.11 9.10
C VAL A 163 -11.82 -27.34 8.74
N PRO A 164 -10.86 -26.95 9.58
CA PRO A 164 -9.43 -27.18 9.35
C PRO A 164 -9.08 -28.67 9.27
N THR A 165 -8.07 -29.02 8.47
CA THR A 165 -7.72 -30.44 8.21
C THR A 165 -7.22 -31.19 9.46
N ASN A 166 -6.72 -30.47 10.47
CA ASN A 166 -6.30 -30.99 11.77
C ASN A 166 -7.47 -31.26 12.74
N VAL A 167 -8.69 -30.84 12.41
CA VAL A 167 -9.87 -30.88 13.31
C VAL A 167 -10.84 -31.97 12.87
N TYR A 168 -11.30 -32.81 13.81
CA TYR A 168 -12.19 -33.93 13.50
C TYR A 168 -13.65 -33.47 13.37
N ASN A 169 -14.09 -33.23 12.13
CA ASN A 169 -15.42 -32.75 11.77
C ASN A 169 -16.64 -33.53 12.34
N LYS A 170 -16.48 -34.80 12.74
CA LYS A 170 -17.55 -35.61 13.37
C LYS A 170 -17.50 -35.62 14.90
N ASP A 171 -16.69 -34.76 15.53
CA ASP A 171 -16.73 -34.60 16.99
C ASP A 171 -18.10 -34.05 17.44
N PRO A 172 -18.80 -34.69 18.40
CA PRO A 172 -20.08 -34.20 18.91
C PRO A 172 -20.02 -32.75 19.43
N VAL A 173 -18.88 -32.29 19.97
CA VAL A 173 -18.69 -30.89 20.42
C VAL A 173 -18.78 -29.93 19.24
N ILE A 174 -18.13 -30.28 18.12
CA ILE A 174 -18.12 -29.48 16.90
C ILE A 174 -19.50 -29.51 16.23
N LEU A 175 -20.15 -30.67 16.14
CA LEU A 175 -21.49 -30.77 15.56
C LEU A 175 -22.54 -29.96 16.33
N ASN A 176 -22.48 -29.96 17.66
CA ASN A 176 -23.34 -29.11 18.51
C ASN A 176 -23.06 -27.61 18.26
N ALA A 177 -21.79 -27.21 18.19
CA ALA A 177 -21.42 -25.81 17.97
C ALA A 177 -21.75 -25.33 16.53
N ILE A 178 -21.62 -26.20 15.53
CA ILE A 178 -22.07 -25.96 14.15
C ILE A 178 -23.59 -25.72 14.13
N TYR A 179 -24.37 -26.60 14.75
CA TYR A 179 -25.83 -26.47 14.84
C TYR A 179 -26.23 -25.16 15.56
N ASN A 180 -25.62 -24.87 16.70
CA ASN A 180 -25.85 -23.62 17.44
C ASN A 180 -25.59 -22.36 16.57
N SER A 181 -24.50 -22.38 15.79
CA SER A 181 -24.15 -21.25 14.91
C SER A 181 -25.08 -21.08 13.70
N GLU A 182 -26.05 -21.97 13.45
CA GLU A 182 -27.05 -21.82 12.38
C GLU A 182 -27.95 -20.60 12.61
N ALA A 183 -28.18 -20.22 13.86
CA ALA A 183 -28.93 -19.00 14.24
C ALA A 183 -28.33 -17.70 13.67
N LEU A 184 -27.06 -17.71 13.25
CA LEU A 184 -26.40 -16.55 12.65
C LEU A 184 -26.79 -16.32 11.18
N ASN A 185 -27.38 -17.32 10.49
CA ASN A 185 -27.75 -17.20 9.08
C ASN A 185 -28.71 -16.02 8.82
N ASP A 186 -29.79 -15.94 9.60
CA ASP A 186 -30.77 -14.85 9.51
C ASP A 186 -30.16 -13.49 9.84
N VAL A 187 -29.18 -13.45 10.76
CA VAL A 187 -28.47 -12.24 11.16
C VAL A 187 -27.51 -11.78 10.07
N PHE A 188 -26.78 -12.69 9.43
CA PHE A 188 -25.90 -12.36 8.30
C PHE A 188 -26.68 -11.75 7.13
N ILE A 189 -27.81 -12.37 6.76
CA ILE A 189 -28.71 -11.88 5.71
C ILE A 189 -29.32 -10.53 6.10
N GLY A 190 -29.86 -10.43 7.32
CA GLY A 190 -30.46 -9.20 7.85
C GLY A 190 -29.47 -8.07 8.12
N ASN A 191 -28.18 -8.37 8.24
CA ASN A 191 -27.10 -7.38 8.23
C ASN A 191 -26.85 -6.87 6.81
N PHE A 192 -26.65 -7.79 5.85
CA PHE A 192 -26.38 -7.45 4.45
C PHE A 192 -27.53 -6.68 3.78
N GLN A 193 -28.78 -7.00 4.12
CA GLN A 193 -29.96 -6.23 3.66
C GLN A 193 -30.05 -4.81 4.24
N LYS A 194 -29.44 -4.54 5.39
CA LYS A 194 -29.41 -3.21 6.03
C LYS A 194 -28.21 -2.38 5.61
N ASP A 195 -27.10 -3.05 5.28
CA ASP A 195 -25.85 -2.43 4.86
C ASP A 195 -25.23 -3.27 3.73
N PRO A 196 -25.66 -3.03 2.46
CA PRO A 196 -25.17 -3.79 1.31
C PRO A 196 -23.68 -3.59 1.00
N THR A 197 -23.04 -2.59 1.62
CA THR A 197 -21.59 -2.37 1.51
C THR A 197 -20.77 -3.32 2.41
N LEU A 198 -21.41 -4.14 3.26
CA LEU A 198 -20.76 -5.25 3.97
C LEU A 198 -20.15 -6.26 2.97
N THR A 199 -18.90 -6.66 3.20
CA THR A 199 -18.27 -7.75 2.44
C THR A 199 -18.45 -9.09 3.16
N TRP A 200 -17.38 -9.66 3.71
CA TRP A 200 -17.42 -10.91 4.45
C TRP A 200 -17.92 -10.67 5.87
N GLN A 201 -18.83 -11.51 6.33
CA GLN A 201 -19.23 -11.63 7.72
C GLN A 201 -18.93 -13.05 8.18
N TYR A 202 -18.38 -13.24 9.38
CA TYR A 202 -17.97 -14.57 9.82
C TYR A 202 -18.00 -14.78 11.33
N PHE A 203 -18.00 -16.05 11.71
CA PHE A 203 -17.82 -16.55 13.06
C PHE A 203 -16.72 -17.63 13.05
N GLY A 204 -15.60 -17.35 13.72
CA GLY A 204 -14.58 -18.35 14.03
C GLY A 204 -14.85 -18.96 15.40
N SER A 205 -15.06 -20.27 15.47
CA SER A 205 -15.32 -20.97 16.74
C SER A 205 -14.03 -21.29 17.48
N SER A 206 -14.08 -21.31 18.82
CA SER A 206 -12.98 -21.86 19.64
C SER A 206 -12.73 -23.35 19.36
N ALA A 207 -13.75 -24.08 18.89
CA ALA A 207 -13.63 -25.46 18.43
C ALA A 207 -12.99 -25.62 17.03
N GLY A 208 -12.54 -24.52 16.41
CA GLY A 208 -11.72 -24.52 15.19
C GLY A 208 -12.46 -24.37 13.86
N PHE A 209 -13.76 -24.64 13.79
CA PHE A 209 -14.53 -24.40 12.57
C PHE A 209 -14.79 -22.91 12.32
N PHE A 210 -14.97 -22.55 11.06
CA PHE A 210 -15.19 -21.19 10.59
C PHE A 210 -16.44 -21.12 9.72
N ARG A 211 -17.43 -20.31 10.12
CA ARG A 211 -18.65 -20.03 9.33
C ARG A 211 -18.50 -18.67 8.65
N ILE A 212 -18.72 -18.60 7.34
CA ILE A 212 -18.61 -17.37 6.53
C ILE A 212 -19.87 -17.12 5.70
N TYR A 213 -20.25 -15.84 5.58
CA TYR A 213 -21.30 -15.37 4.70
C TYR A 213 -20.80 -14.21 3.81
N PRO A 214 -21.17 -14.15 2.52
CA PRO A 214 -21.92 -15.17 1.78
C PRO A 214 -21.13 -16.48 1.62
N GLY A 215 -21.82 -17.59 1.36
CA GLY A 215 -21.18 -18.90 1.23
C GLY A 215 -20.26 -18.98 0.00
N ILE A 216 -19.09 -19.61 0.14
CA ILE A 216 -18.08 -19.76 -0.92
C ILE A 216 -17.62 -21.20 -1.06
N LYS A 217 -17.21 -21.61 -2.27
CA LYS A 217 -16.60 -22.93 -2.47
C LYS A 217 -15.11 -22.90 -2.11
N TRP A 218 -14.76 -23.47 -0.96
CA TRP A 218 -13.36 -23.64 -0.57
C TRP A 218 -12.65 -24.62 -1.50
N THR A 219 -11.52 -24.19 -2.03
CA THR A 219 -10.62 -25.03 -2.83
C THR A 219 -9.46 -25.50 -1.95
N PRO A 220 -9.31 -26.81 -1.67
CA PRO A 220 -8.13 -27.30 -0.98
C PRO A 220 -6.86 -27.11 -1.83
N ASP A 221 -5.68 -27.24 -1.21
CA ASP A 221 -4.41 -27.18 -1.92
C ASP A 221 -4.19 -28.38 -2.87
N ALA A 222 -3.06 -28.39 -3.57
CA ALA A 222 -2.71 -29.47 -4.50
C ALA A 222 -2.54 -30.86 -3.83
N ASN A 223 -2.49 -30.91 -2.49
CA ASN A 223 -2.41 -32.13 -1.68
C ASN A 223 -3.76 -32.50 -1.03
N GLY A 224 -4.83 -31.73 -1.29
CA GLY A 224 -6.15 -31.93 -0.69
C GLY A 224 -6.31 -31.30 0.70
N VAL A 225 -5.37 -30.46 1.15
CA VAL A 225 -5.36 -29.86 2.49
C VAL A 225 -6.05 -28.49 2.47
N ALA A 226 -7.07 -28.33 3.30
CA ALA A 226 -7.58 -27.02 3.69
C ALA A 226 -6.73 -26.50 4.86
N ALA A 227 -5.80 -25.59 4.56
CA ALA A 227 -4.80 -25.07 5.50
C ALA A 227 -5.27 -23.84 6.30
N PHE A 228 -6.52 -23.41 6.14
CA PHE A 228 -7.10 -22.31 6.91
C PHE A 228 -7.50 -22.79 8.31
N ASP A 229 -7.07 -22.06 9.33
CA ASP A 229 -7.55 -22.15 10.71
C ASP A 229 -7.82 -20.72 11.18
N CYS A 230 -9.07 -20.44 11.55
CA CYS A 230 -9.48 -19.09 11.96
C CYS A 230 -8.80 -18.64 13.25
N ARG A 231 -8.39 -19.57 14.12
CA ARG A 231 -7.79 -19.29 15.43
C ARG A 231 -6.37 -18.70 15.31
N ASN A 232 -5.72 -18.94 14.18
CA ASN A 232 -4.38 -18.42 13.86
C ASN A 232 -4.43 -17.00 13.24
N ARG A 233 -5.61 -16.39 13.09
CA ARG A 233 -5.76 -15.09 12.43
C ARG A 233 -5.65 -13.94 13.43
N ASN A 234 -5.02 -12.84 13.02
CA ASN A 234 -4.80 -11.68 13.89
C ASN A 234 -6.13 -11.12 14.44
N TRP A 235 -7.19 -11.03 13.62
CA TRP A 235 -8.53 -10.62 14.07
C TRP A 235 -9.08 -11.51 15.19
N TYR A 236 -8.83 -12.82 15.14
CA TYR A 236 -9.27 -13.77 16.17
C TYR A 236 -8.44 -13.58 17.45
N ILE A 237 -7.11 -13.56 17.32
CA ILE A 237 -6.18 -13.50 18.45
C ILE A 237 -6.32 -12.18 19.23
N GLN A 238 -6.41 -11.05 18.52
CA GLN A 238 -6.53 -9.73 19.14
C GLN A 238 -7.90 -9.52 19.81
N ALA A 239 -8.99 -10.05 19.24
CA ALA A 239 -10.31 -9.99 19.87
C ALA A 239 -10.46 -10.99 21.04
N ALA A 240 -9.82 -12.17 20.95
CA ALA A 240 -9.87 -13.18 22.00
C ALA A 240 -8.97 -12.89 23.21
N THR A 241 -7.93 -12.05 23.05
CA THR A 241 -6.96 -11.76 24.12
C THR A 241 -6.49 -10.31 24.11
N SER A 242 -6.47 -9.68 25.29
CA SER A 242 -5.87 -8.36 25.47
C SER A 242 -4.33 -8.40 25.28
N PRO A 243 -3.68 -7.26 24.94
CA PRO A 243 -2.24 -7.15 24.78
C PRO A 243 -1.41 -7.76 25.93
N LYS A 244 -0.24 -8.30 25.58
CA LYS A 244 0.56 -9.16 26.47
C LYS A 244 2.08 -8.95 26.38
N ASP A 245 2.71 -8.84 27.55
CA ASP A 245 4.16 -8.92 27.75
C ASP A 245 4.55 -10.39 27.98
N ILE A 246 5.29 -11.00 27.05
CA ILE A 246 5.70 -12.40 27.11
C ILE A 246 7.23 -12.54 27.19
N ILE A 247 7.71 -13.33 28.16
CA ILE A 247 9.07 -13.82 28.15
C ILE A 247 9.07 -15.32 27.84
N ILE A 248 9.65 -15.67 26.69
CA ILE A 248 9.82 -17.06 26.26
C ILE A 248 11.13 -17.57 26.86
N MET A 249 11.04 -18.55 27.76
CA MET A 249 12.17 -19.17 28.43
C MET A 249 12.45 -20.54 27.83
N PHE A 250 13.61 -20.70 27.19
CA PHE A 250 13.97 -21.88 26.45
C PHE A 250 15.09 -22.68 27.13
N ASP A 251 14.85 -23.97 27.35
CA ASP A 251 15.88 -24.88 27.80
C ASP A 251 16.77 -25.35 26.64
N MET A 252 18.08 -25.11 26.77
CA MET A 252 19.10 -25.53 25.82
C MET A 252 20.01 -26.65 26.37
N SER A 253 19.60 -27.29 27.48
CA SER A 253 20.36 -28.36 28.14
C SER A 253 20.65 -29.56 27.23
N GLY A 254 21.61 -30.39 27.64
CA GLY A 254 22.02 -31.58 26.88
C GLY A 254 20.91 -32.63 26.65
N SER A 255 19.87 -32.67 27.49
CA SER A 255 18.73 -33.59 27.39
C SER A 255 17.81 -33.26 26.21
N MET A 256 17.73 -31.99 25.82
CA MET A 256 16.96 -31.51 24.67
C MET A 256 17.50 -31.98 23.30
N LYS A 257 18.62 -32.73 23.25
CA LYS A 257 19.27 -33.11 21.98
C LYS A 257 18.38 -33.98 21.08
N GLY A 258 18.37 -33.66 19.79
CA GLY A 258 17.62 -34.41 18.77
C GLY A 258 16.20 -33.88 18.60
N LEU A 259 15.21 -34.78 18.54
CA LEU A 259 13.82 -34.43 18.23
C LEU A 259 13.22 -33.41 19.23
N LYS A 260 13.61 -33.44 20.51
CA LYS A 260 13.12 -32.48 21.52
C LYS A 260 13.47 -31.04 21.14
N MET A 261 14.71 -30.76 20.74
CA MET A 261 15.16 -29.46 20.24
C MET A 261 14.35 -29.01 19.01
N THR A 262 14.06 -29.91 18.07
CA THR A 262 13.26 -29.58 16.87
C THR A 262 11.82 -29.21 17.23
N ILE A 263 11.16 -29.99 18.10
CA ILE A 263 9.80 -29.69 18.58
C ILE A 263 9.79 -28.37 19.36
N ALA A 264 10.78 -28.15 20.23
CA ALA A 264 10.85 -26.97 21.07
C ALA A 264 11.11 -25.69 20.25
N LYS A 265 11.96 -25.73 19.22
CA LYS A 265 12.11 -24.62 18.25
C LYS A 265 10.82 -24.34 17.50
N HIS A 266 10.15 -25.39 17.00
CA HIS A 266 8.86 -25.22 16.32
C HIS A 266 7.82 -24.58 17.25
N THR A 267 7.78 -25.00 18.53
CA THR A 267 6.92 -24.42 19.58
C THR A 267 7.19 -22.93 19.79
N ILE A 268 8.46 -22.49 19.83
CA ILE A 268 8.80 -21.05 19.89
C ILE A 268 8.26 -20.32 18.67
N ASN A 269 8.51 -20.84 17.45
CA ASN A 269 8.07 -20.20 16.23
C ASN A 269 6.53 -20.05 16.20
N THR A 270 5.78 -21.11 16.58
CA THR A 270 4.33 -21.06 16.71
C THR A 270 3.86 -20.06 17.77
N ILE A 271 4.55 -19.95 18.92
CA ILE A 271 4.24 -18.91 19.92
C ILE A 271 4.47 -17.51 19.33
N LEU A 272 5.61 -17.27 18.67
CA LEU A 272 5.90 -16.01 17.99
C LEU A 272 4.88 -15.71 16.86
N ASP A 273 4.30 -16.72 16.24
CA ASP A 273 3.23 -16.56 15.25
C ASP A 273 1.91 -16.08 15.87
N THR A 274 1.66 -16.33 17.16
CA THR A 274 0.48 -15.85 17.90
C THR A 274 0.60 -14.46 18.51
N LEU A 275 1.70 -13.74 18.26
CA LEU A 275 1.91 -12.39 18.79
C LEU A 275 1.47 -11.33 17.77
N GLY A 276 0.68 -10.36 18.22
CA GLY A 276 0.26 -9.20 17.44
C GLY A 276 1.19 -8.00 17.69
N GLU A 277 0.99 -6.95 16.90
CA GLU A 277 1.84 -5.74 16.96
C GLU A 277 1.74 -4.98 18.29
N ASN A 278 0.66 -5.17 19.05
CA ASN A 278 0.46 -4.58 20.39
C ASN A 278 1.12 -5.40 21.52
N ASP A 279 1.71 -6.55 21.20
CA ASP A 279 2.37 -7.43 22.18
C ASP A 279 3.87 -7.10 22.31
N PHE A 280 4.43 -7.44 23.46
CA PHE A 280 5.85 -7.23 23.76
C PHE A 280 6.51 -8.55 24.13
N VAL A 281 7.68 -8.85 23.55
CA VAL A 281 8.34 -10.14 23.69
C VAL A 281 9.85 -10.01 23.98
N ASN A 282 10.40 -10.99 24.69
CA ASN A 282 11.83 -11.29 24.67
C ASN A 282 12.05 -12.81 24.86
N VAL A 283 13.17 -13.33 24.35
CA VAL A 283 13.50 -14.77 24.37
C VAL A 283 14.80 -15.02 25.14
N LEU A 284 14.71 -15.84 26.19
CA LEU A 284 15.80 -16.16 27.11
C LEU A 284 16.26 -17.61 26.98
N LEU A 285 17.53 -17.80 26.63
CA LEU A 285 18.27 -19.06 26.65
C LEU A 285 18.86 -19.29 28.04
N LEU A 286 17.98 -19.56 29.01
CA LEU A 286 18.28 -19.67 30.44
C LEU A 286 18.97 -18.41 31.01
N VAL A 287 20.30 -18.31 30.91
CA VAL A 287 21.12 -17.21 31.47
C VAL A 287 21.72 -16.33 30.36
N ARG A 288 21.19 -16.42 29.14
CA ARG A 288 21.60 -15.62 27.98
C ARG A 288 20.37 -15.13 27.25
N TYR A 289 20.45 -13.93 26.70
CA TYR A 289 19.46 -13.40 25.76
C TYR A 289 19.71 -14.03 24.38
N VAL A 290 18.66 -14.28 23.60
CA VAL A 290 18.80 -14.70 22.20
C VAL A 290 19.47 -13.60 21.38
N GLU A 291 18.96 -12.37 21.50
CA GLU A 291 19.52 -11.16 20.91
C GLU A 291 20.22 -10.31 22.00
N PRO A 292 21.56 -10.18 21.98
CA PRO A 292 22.29 -9.36 22.94
C PRO A 292 21.92 -7.88 22.96
N CYS A 293 21.40 -7.31 21.86
CA CYS A 293 20.93 -5.93 21.81
C CYS A 293 19.69 -5.69 22.68
N PHE A 294 18.81 -6.69 22.82
CA PHE A 294 17.57 -6.62 23.60
C PHE A 294 17.77 -7.07 25.06
N LYS A 295 18.95 -6.76 25.62
CA LYS A 295 19.32 -7.19 26.97
C LYS A 295 18.61 -6.34 28.03
N GLY A 296 17.73 -6.97 28.79
CA GLY A 296 17.03 -6.36 29.93
C GLY A 296 15.77 -5.57 29.55
N THR A 297 15.38 -5.57 28.28
CA THR A 297 14.20 -4.87 27.76
C THR A 297 13.22 -5.87 27.15
N LEU A 298 11.96 -5.47 27.00
CA LEU A 298 11.06 -6.11 26.04
C LEU A 298 11.15 -5.36 24.71
N VAL A 299 10.82 -6.02 23.61
CA VAL A 299 10.65 -5.39 22.29
C VAL A 299 9.25 -5.65 21.76
N GLN A 300 8.73 -4.73 20.95
CA GLN A 300 7.44 -4.89 20.30
C GLN A 300 7.47 -6.11 19.36
N ALA A 301 6.41 -6.90 19.34
CA ALA A 301 6.28 -8.08 18.50
C ALA A 301 5.81 -7.73 17.07
N ASP A 302 6.44 -6.72 16.47
CA ASP A 302 6.31 -6.47 15.03
C ASP A 302 6.87 -7.64 14.20
N LEU A 303 6.56 -7.64 12.90
CA LEU A 303 6.93 -8.76 12.04
C LEU A 303 8.45 -8.92 11.90
N ASP A 304 9.19 -7.81 11.80
CA ASP A 304 10.64 -7.86 11.55
C ASP A 304 11.41 -8.38 12.78
N ASN A 305 11.01 -7.98 13.99
CA ASN A 305 11.51 -8.52 15.24
C ASN A 305 11.13 -10.01 15.40
N ARG A 306 9.89 -10.40 15.05
CA ARG A 306 9.45 -11.81 15.11
C ARG A 306 10.25 -12.70 14.16
N GLU A 307 10.45 -12.29 12.91
CA GLU A 307 11.26 -13.03 11.94
C GLU A 307 12.75 -13.06 12.35
N HIS A 308 13.30 -11.96 12.88
CA HIS A 308 14.65 -11.94 13.45
C HIS A 308 14.81 -12.94 14.60
N PHE A 309 13.85 -13.01 15.53
CA PHE A 309 13.86 -14.02 16.59
C PHE A 309 13.78 -15.45 16.04
N LYS A 310 12.94 -15.73 15.02
CA LYS A 310 12.85 -17.05 14.39
C LYS A 310 14.21 -17.48 13.80
N LEU A 311 14.89 -16.60 13.06
CA LEU A 311 16.22 -16.87 12.50
C LEU A 311 17.23 -17.20 13.61
N LEU A 312 17.28 -16.40 14.67
CA LEU A 312 18.18 -16.67 15.80
C LEU A 312 17.83 -17.97 16.55
N VAL A 313 16.54 -18.34 16.63
CA VAL A 313 16.07 -19.59 17.23
C VAL A 313 16.51 -20.81 16.41
N GLU A 314 16.51 -20.71 15.08
CA GLU A 314 17.04 -21.76 14.21
C GLU A 314 18.54 -22.02 14.42
N GLU A 315 19.34 -21.03 14.77
CA GLU A 315 20.78 -21.19 15.05
C GLU A 315 21.10 -21.82 16.42
N ILE A 316 20.13 -21.96 17.34
CA ILE A 316 20.41 -22.48 18.69
C ILE A 316 20.86 -23.95 18.66
N HIS A 317 21.93 -24.26 19.39
CA HIS A 317 22.43 -25.61 19.62
C HIS A 317 22.45 -25.95 21.11
N VAL A 318 22.22 -27.22 21.46
CA VAL A 318 22.28 -27.70 22.86
C VAL A 318 23.64 -27.45 23.51
N LYS A 319 23.65 -26.94 24.75
CA LYS A 319 24.87 -26.63 25.51
C LYS A 319 24.64 -26.62 27.02
N GLY A 320 25.36 -27.49 27.72
CA GLY A 320 25.47 -27.47 29.18
C GLY A 320 24.22 -27.99 29.91
N GLU A 321 23.99 -27.44 31.09
CA GLU A 321 22.96 -27.85 32.06
C GLU A 321 21.87 -26.78 32.19
N ALA A 322 20.64 -27.20 32.49
CA ALA A 322 19.50 -26.31 32.72
C ALA A 322 19.72 -25.45 33.98
N LYS A 323 19.53 -24.12 33.86
CA LYS A 323 19.70 -23.15 34.96
C LYS A 323 18.45 -22.29 35.15
N ILE A 324 17.31 -22.96 35.22
CA ILE A 324 15.96 -22.37 35.21
C ILE A 324 15.78 -21.34 36.35
N ASN A 325 16.23 -21.63 37.59
CA ASN A 325 16.12 -20.70 38.72
C ASN A 325 16.68 -19.28 38.42
N LYS A 326 17.89 -19.20 37.83
CA LYS A 326 18.50 -17.90 37.45
C LYS A 326 17.74 -17.21 36.31
N ALA A 327 17.24 -18.00 35.37
CA ALA A 327 16.46 -17.52 34.24
C ALA A 327 15.11 -16.92 34.69
N MET A 328 14.41 -17.58 35.62
CA MET A 328 13.15 -17.11 36.20
C MET A 328 13.34 -15.76 36.90
N LYS A 329 14.41 -15.60 37.70
CA LYS A 329 14.71 -14.33 38.38
C LYS A 329 14.96 -13.18 37.39
N GLU A 330 15.68 -13.43 36.31
CA GLU A 330 15.89 -12.43 35.26
C GLU A 330 14.57 -12.10 34.53
N ALA A 331 13.74 -13.10 34.22
CA ALA A 331 12.43 -12.88 33.58
C ALA A 331 11.49 -12.02 34.45
N PHE A 332 11.36 -12.33 35.75
CA PHE A 332 10.58 -11.51 36.67
C PHE A 332 11.13 -10.09 36.80
N LYS A 333 12.45 -9.93 36.76
CA LYS A 333 13.08 -8.61 36.80
C LYS A 333 12.70 -7.78 35.56
N ILE A 334 12.83 -8.34 34.35
CA ILE A 334 12.48 -7.64 33.10
C ILE A 334 11.00 -7.24 33.10
N LEU A 335 10.07 -8.14 33.46
CA LEU A 335 8.63 -7.83 33.49
C LEU A 335 8.29 -6.73 34.51
N ASN A 336 8.96 -6.70 35.66
CA ASN A 336 8.76 -5.65 36.66
C ASN A 336 9.39 -4.31 36.25
N GLU A 337 10.56 -4.30 35.61
CA GLU A 337 11.21 -3.10 35.07
C GLU A 337 10.39 -2.49 33.91
N ALA A 338 9.91 -3.32 32.98
CA ALA A 338 9.03 -2.90 31.89
C ALA A 338 7.74 -2.25 32.41
N ARG A 339 7.08 -2.86 33.40
CA ARG A 339 5.90 -2.27 34.05
C ARG A 339 6.21 -0.96 34.78
N ALA A 340 7.33 -0.89 35.51
CA ALA A 340 7.69 0.30 36.28
C ALA A 340 8.01 1.52 35.39
N ASN A 341 8.56 1.27 34.20
CA ASN A 341 8.95 2.32 33.24
C ASN A 341 7.86 2.61 32.18
N GLY A 342 6.77 1.83 32.12
CA GLY A 342 5.78 1.93 31.03
C GLY A 342 6.31 1.44 29.67
N GLN A 343 7.27 0.52 29.66
CA GLN A 343 7.98 0.02 28.46
C GLN A 343 7.43 -1.34 27.99
N GLY A 344 6.11 -1.50 28.01
CA GLY A 344 5.40 -2.72 27.60
C GLY A 344 3.90 -2.45 27.47
N SER A 345 3.13 -3.50 27.22
CA SER A 345 1.67 -3.43 26.99
C SER A 345 0.85 -2.95 28.21
N MET A 346 1.46 -2.92 29.40
CA MET A 346 0.82 -2.59 30.69
C MET A 346 -0.38 -3.48 31.10
N CYS A 347 -0.66 -4.53 30.32
CA CYS A 347 -1.82 -5.40 30.45
C CYS A 347 -1.42 -6.78 31.02
N ASN A 348 -1.51 -7.85 30.23
CA ASN A 348 -1.14 -9.20 30.68
C ASN A 348 0.39 -9.36 30.74
N GLN A 349 0.89 -10.05 31.76
CA GLN A 349 2.31 -10.46 31.82
C GLN A 349 2.41 -11.98 31.98
N ALA A 350 3.23 -12.61 31.14
CA ALA A 350 3.38 -14.06 31.11
C ALA A 350 4.83 -14.52 30.89
N ILE A 351 5.16 -15.66 31.50
CA ILE A 351 6.39 -16.41 31.27
C ILE A 351 6.01 -17.75 30.64
N MET A 352 6.63 -18.08 29.51
CA MET A 352 6.41 -19.35 28.80
C MET A 352 7.68 -20.20 28.89
N LEU A 353 7.67 -21.22 29.76
CA LEU A 353 8.81 -22.12 29.98
C LEU A 353 8.70 -23.36 29.09
N ILE A 354 9.67 -23.54 28.20
CA ILE A 354 9.79 -24.66 27.26
C ILE A 354 10.98 -25.52 27.66
N THR A 355 10.74 -26.75 28.11
CA THR A 355 11.78 -27.66 28.65
C THR A 355 11.35 -29.13 28.54
N ASP A 356 12.29 -30.07 28.59
CA ASP A 356 11.98 -31.50 28.78
C ASP A 356 11.95 -31.94 30.25
N GLY A 357 12.22 -31.04 31.20
CA GLY A 357 11.92 -31.28 32.61
C GLY A 357 12.45 -30.23 33.60
N ALA A 358 11.68 -30.00 34.65
CA ALA A 358 12.11 -29.24 35.82
C ALA A 358 12.44 -30.19 36.98
N MET A 359 13.70 -30.19 37.45
CA MET A 359 14.13 -31.03 38.58
C MET A 359 13.61 -30.51 39.95
N GLU A 360 13.28 -29.23 40.02
CA GLU A 360 12.76 -28.52 41.20
C GLU A 360 11.47 -27.76 40.81
N ASP A 361 10.68 -27.40 41.81
CA ASP A 361 9.46 -26.58 41.68
C ASP A 361 9.73 -25.06 41.71
N PHE A 362 10.92 -24.65 42.16
CA PHE A 362 11.38 -23.27 42.28
C PHE A 362 10.50 -22.37 43.18
N GLU A 363 9.80 -22.95 44.17
CA GLU A 363 8.84 -22.26 45.06
C GLU A 363 9.39 -20.93 45.61
N ALA A 364 10.59 -20.92 46.16
CA ALA A 364 11.25 -19.73 46.72
C ALA A 364 11.44 -18.57 45.72
N VAL A 365 11.44 -18.82 44.41
CA VAL A 365 11.48 -17.75 43.40
C VAL A 365 10.09 -17.12 43.21
N PHE A 366 9.03 -17.92 43.28
CA PHE A 366 7.66 -17.42 43.18
C PHE A 366 7.24 -16.67 44.45
N GLU A 367 7.69 -17.12 45.62
CA GLU A 367 7.55 -16.40 46.89
C GLU A 367 8.23 -15.02 46.87
N GLU A 368 9.41 -14.90 46.25
CA GLU A 368 10.18 -13.65 46.18
C GLU A 368 9.61 -12.64 45.15
N TYR A 369 9.13 -13.11 43.98
CA TYR A 369 8.81 -12.24 42.84
C TYR A 369 7.33 -12.16 42.41
N ASN A 370 6.49 -13.14 42.74
CA ASN A 370 5.13 -13.22 42.17
C ASN A 370 4.01 -13.39 43.22
N TRP A 371 4.29 -13.95 44.39
CA TRP A 371 3.29 -14.20 45.44
C TRP A 371 3.22 -13.04 46.45
N PRO A 372 2.07 -12.78 47.08
CA PRO A 372 0.81 -13.53 47.01
C PRO A 372 -0.06 -13.20 45.79
N ASP A 373 0.13 -12.04 45.16
CA ASP A 373 -0.79 -11.51 44.13
C ASP A 373 -0.95 -12.41 42.90
N ARG A 374 0.12 -13.12 42.51
CA ARG A 374 0.22 -13.97 41.30
C ARG A 374 -0.21 -13.16 40.07
N ARG A 375 0.54 -12.08 39.80
CA ARG A 375 0.26 -11.13 38.69
C ARG A 375 0.79 -11.65 37.36
N VAL A 376 1.98 -12.25 37.38
CA VAL A 376 2.58 -12.87 36.19
C VAL A 376 2.08 -14.30 36.08
N ARG A 377 1.59 -14.68 34.91
CA ARG A 377 1.16 -16.05 34.62
C ARG A 377 2.32 -16.89 34.13
N VAL A 378 2.40 -18.16 34.53
CA VAL A 378 3.48 -19.05 34.09
C VAL A 378 2.90 -20.25 33.34
N PHE A 379 3.21 -20.34 32.06
CA PHE A 379 2.85 -21.45 31.18
C PHE A 379 4.04 -22.41 31.07
N THR A 380 3.78 -23.72 31.12
CA THR A 380 4.83 -24.74 31.03
C THR A 380 4.55 -25.73 29.91
N TYR A 381 5.48 -25.79 28.95
CA TYR A 381 5.45 -26.69 27.81
C TYR A 381 6.49 -27.80 28.04
N LEU A 382 6.02 -29.00 28.38
CA LEU A 382 6.86 -30.18 28.54
C LEU A 382 7.10 -30.85 27.19
N ILE A 383 8.35 -30.90 26.74
CA ILE A 383 8.72 -31.39 25.40
C ILE A 383 9.25 -32.83 25.43
N GLY A 384 8.68 -33.67 24.56
CA GLY A 384 9.13 -35.04 24.32
C GLY A 384 8.24 -36.11 24.97
N ARG A 385 8.55 -37.39 24.73
CA ARG A 385 7.68 -38.52 25.14
C ARG A 385 7.79 -38.92 26.61
N GLU A 386 8.74 -38.35 27.34
CA GLU A 386 9.06 -38.71 28.73
C GLU A 386 8.28 -37.81 29.68
N LEU A 387 7.50 -38.39 30.58
CA LEU A 387 6.64 -37.67 31.53
C LEU A 387 7.25 -37.57 32.95
N THR A 388 8.54 -37.89 33.12
CA THR A 388 9.20 -38.00 34.43
C THR A 388 9.16 -36.72 35.26
N PHE A 389 9.11 -35.55 34.60
CA PHE A 389 9.09 -34.23 35.23
C PHE A 389 7.75 -33.48 35.08
N ALA A 390 6.70 -34.19 34.61
CA ALA A 390 5.37 -33.61 34.40
C ALA A 390 4.75 -33.05 35.69
N GLN A 391 5.00 -33.68 36.83
CA GLN A 391 4.44 -33.23 38.12
C GLN A 391 4.96 -31.85 38.52
N ASN A 392 6.28 -31.61 38.40
CA ASN A 392 6.91 -30.34 38.77
C ASN A 392 6.51 -29.22 37.80
N THR A 393 6.58 -29.49 36.50
CA THR A 393 6.18 -28.52 35.46
C THR A 393 4.70 -28.15 35.55
N LYS A 394 3.82 -29.12 35.87
CA LYS A 394 2.40 -28.88 36.15
C LYS A 394 2.18 -28.06 37.42
N TRP A 395 2.90 -28.36 38.51
CA TRP A 395 2.83 -27.61 39.76
C TRP A 395 3.18 -26.12 39.55
N ILE A 396 4.23 -25.83 38.78
CA ILE A 396 4.68 -24.48 38.44
C ILE A 396 3.55 -23.68 37.75
N ALA A 397 2.89 -24.27 36.75
CA ALA A 397 1.81 -23.59 36.03
C ALA A 397 0.55 -23.39 36.88
N CYS A 398 0.10 -24.45 37.58
CA CYS A 398 -1.11 -24.41 38.40
C CYS A 398 -1.03 -23.37 39.52
N ASN A 399 0.12 -23.24 40.20
CA ASN A 399 0.25 -22.26 41.28
C ASN A 399 0.40 -20.81 40.80
N ASN A 400 0.76 -20.59 39.54
CA ASN A 400 0.94 -19.26 38.95
C ASN A 400 -0.14 -18.90 37.91
N LYS A 401 -1.37 -19.42 38.06
CA LYS A 401 -2.56 -19.08 37.23
C LYS A 401 -2.34 -19.25 35.69
N GLY A 402 -1.42 -20.12 35.29
CA GLY A 402 -1.16 -20.43 33.88
C GLY A 402 -1.73 -21.78 33.46
N TYR A 403 -1.10 -22.39 32.45
CA TYR A 403 -1.49 -23.69 31.91
C TYR A 403 -0.28 -24.61 31.71
N TYR A 404 -0.51 -25.92 31.83
CA TYR A 404 0.48 -26.95 31.59
C TYR A 404 0.11 -27.72 30.33
N THR A 405 1.06 -27.85 29.42
CA THR A 405 0.84 -28.53 28.15
C THR A 405 1.97 -29.51 27.86
N HIS A 406 1.63 -30.67 27.29
CA HIS A 406 2.57 -31.73 26.94
C HIS A 406 2.63 -31.90 25.42
N ILE A 407 3.82 -31.73 24.83
CA ILE A 407 4.01 -31.77 23.38
C ILE A 407 4.95 -32.94 23.04
N SER A 408 4.38 -33.96 22.39
CA SER A 408 5.07 -35.23 22.13
C SER A 408 5.57 -35.38 20.69
N THR A 409 4.88 -34.73 19.75
CA THR A 409 5.18 -34.69 18.31
C THR A 409 5.15 -33.26 17.76
N LEU A 410 5.56 -33.08 16.51
CA LEU A 410 5.45 -31.79 15.81
C LEU A 410 4.00 -31.43 15.45
N ALA A 411 3.14 -32.42 15.17
CA ALA A 411 1.74 -32.17 14.84
C ALA A 411 0.95 -31.64 16.04
N ASP A 412 1.32 -32.09 17.25
CA ASP A 412 0.69 -31.66 18.50
C ASP A 412 0.93 -30.17 18.81
N VAL A 413 1.93 -29.51 18.20
CA VAL A 413 2.39 -28.17 18.60
C VAL A 413 1.32 -27.10 18.44
N GLN A 414 0.64 -27.03 17.29
CA GLN A 414 -0.27 -25.93 16.97
C GLN A 414 -1.44 -25.86 17.96
N GLU A 415 -2.16 -26.98 18.15
CA GLU A 415 -3.32 -27.04 19.05
C GLU A 415 -2.92 -26.72 20.50
N ASN A 416 -1.81 -27.30 20.97
CA ASN A 416 -1.31 -27.16 22.33
C ASN A 416 -0.80 -25.75 22.67
N VAL A 417 -0.33 -24.98 21.68
CA VAL A 417 0.04 -23.58 21.89
C VAL A 417 -1.22 -22.71 22.00
N MET A 418 -2.24 -22.90 21.16
CA MET A 418 -3.43 -22.03 21.14
C MET A 418 -4.21 -22.03 22.47
N GLU A 419 -4.14 -23.11 23.27
CA GLU A 419 -4.73 -23.21 24.61
C GLU A 419 -4.36 -22.06 25.57
N TYR A 420 -3.18 -21.44 25.43
CA TYR A 420 -2.83 -20.31 26.30
C TYR A 420 -3.75 -19.09 26.08
N LEU A 421 -4.28 -18.90 24.86
CA LEU A 421 -5.21 -17.82 24.52
C LEU A 421 -6.51 -17.95 25.31
N HIS A 422 -7.08 -19.16 25.41
CA HIS A 422 -8.26 -19.42 26.22
C HIS A 422 -8.03 -19.04 27.69
N VAL A 423 -6.86 -19.35 28.26
CA VAL A 423 -6.53 -18.98 29.64
C VAL A 423 -6.35 -17.47 29.83
N LEU A 424 -5.83 -16.76 28.83
CA LEU A 424 -5.73 -15.30 28.84
C LEU A 424 -7.08 -14.60 28.67
N SER A 425 -8.01 -15.17 27.90
CA SER A 425 -9.35 -14.60 27.66
C SER A 425 -10.25 -14.52 28.92
N ARG A 426 -10.06 -15.44 29.88
CA ARG A 426 -10.96 -15.61 31.05
C ARG A 426 -11.33 -14.33 31.82
N PRO A 427 -10.42 -13.37 32.11
CA PRO A 427 -10.78 -12.14 32.82
C PRO A 427 -11.72 -11.25 32.01
N MET A 428 -11.55 -11.17 30.68
CA MET A 428 -12.45 -10.41 29.80
C MET A 428 -13.84 -11.04 29.84
N VAL A 429 -13.92 -12.38 29.76
CA VAL A 429 -15.18 -13.13 29.85
C VAL A 429 -15.89 -12.87 31.19
N ILE A 430 -15.15 -12.93 32.31
CA ILE A 430 -15.70 -12.73 33.67
C ILE A 430 -16.20 -11.28 33.85
N ASN A 431 -15.46 -10.29 33.35
CA ASN A 431 -15.86 -8.89 33.37
C ASN A 431 -17.01 -8.57 32.40
N HIS A 432 -17.35 -9.48 31.50
CA HIS A 432 -18.26 -9.25 30.35
C HIS A 432 -17.77 -8.08 29.49
N ASP A 433 -16.45 -8.07 29.23
CA ASP A 433 -15.80 -7.01 28.48
C ASP A 433 -15.88 -7.29 26.98
N HIS A 434 -16.80 -6.58 26.33
CA HIS A 434 -17.17 -6.73 24.92
C HIS A 434 -16.39 -5.75 24.03
N ASP A 435 -15.08 -5.68 24.26
CA ASP A 435 -14.18 -4.82 23.49
C ASP A 435 -14.23 -5.16 22.00
N ILE A 436 -14.41 -4.13 21.18
CA ILE A 436 -14.34 -4.22 19.72
C ILE A 436 -12.93 -3.86 19.29
N ILE A 437 -12.31 -4.78 18.55
CA ILE A 437 -10.96 -4.62 18.05
C ILE A 437 -11.00 -4.41 16.54
N TRP A 438 -10.16 -3.49 16.08
CA TRP A 438 -9.87 -3.27 14.67
C TRP A 438 -8.45 -3.75 14.36
N THR A 439 -8.28 -4.51 13.29
CA THR A 439 -6.94 -4.98 12.89
C THR A 439 -6.19 -3.95 12.05
N GLU A 440 -4.87 -4.09 12.03
CA GLU A 440 -4.00 -3.58 10.98
C GLU A 440 -4.45 -4.05 9.57
N ALA A 441 -3.93 -3.37 8.54
CA ALA A 441 -4.26 -3.67 7.15
C ALA A 441 -3.62 -5.00 6.71
N TYR A 442 -4.44 -5.97 6.31
CA TYR A 442 -3.96 -7.24 5.78
C TYR A 442 -4.56 -7.55 4.40
N MET A 443 -3.99 -8.55 3.73
CA MET A 443 -4.52 -9.13 2.50
C MET A 443 -5.03 -10.53 2.81
N ASP A 444 -6.30 -10.82 2.53
CA ASP A 444 -6.77 -12.21 2.60
C ASP A 444 -6.16 -13.01 1.45
N THR A 445 -5.37 -14.03 1.80
CA THR A 445 -4.68 -14.92 0.86
C THR A 445 -5.44 -16.23 0.62
N VAL A 446 -6.59 -16.39 1.28
CA VAL A 446 -7.28 -17.67 1.43
C VAL A 446 -8.51 -17.78 0.53
N LEU A 447 -9.14 -16.64 0.19
CA LEU A 447 -10.23 -16.59 -0.79
C LEU A 447 -9.81 -17.25 -2.12
N PRO A 448 -10.71 -18.03 -2.77
CA PRO A 448 -10.43 -18.61 -4.07
C PRO A 448 -10.08 -17.53 -5.09
N ASN A 449 -9.24 -17.88 -6.07
CA ASN A 449 -8.75 -16.99 -7.13
C ASN A 449 -7.91 -15.76 -6.69
N THR A 450 -7.57 -15.57 -5.40
CA THR A 450 -6.61 -14.54 -4.94
C THR A 450 -5.32 -14.51 -5.77
N LYS A 451 -4.76 -15.68 -6.08
CA LYS A 451 -3.57 -15.86 -6.96
C LYS A 451 -3.74 -15.30 -8.38
N GLU A 452 -4.96 -15.09 -8.86
CA GLU A 452 -5.29 -14.49 -10.15
C GLU A 452 -5.68 -13.00 -10.00
N LEU A 453 -6.38 -12.62 -8.91
CA LEU A 453 -6.60 -11.21 -8.55
C LEU A 453 -5.27 -10.45 -8.40
N PHE A 454 -4.26 -11.06 -7.74
CA PHE A 454 -2.91 -10.47 -7.61
C PHE A 454 -2.25 -10.14 -8.96
N ASN A 455 -2.67 -10.76 -10.07
CA ASN A 455 -2.09 -10.51 -11.41
C ASN A 455 -2.87 -9.46 -12.22
N THR A 456 -4.08 -9.09 -11.82
CA THR A 456 -5.04 -8.32 -12.64
C THR A 456 -5.43 -6.97 -12.04
N LYS A 457 -5.63 -6.91 -10.72
CA LYS A 457 -6.02 -5.71 -9.97
C LYS A 457 -4.82 -4.91 -9.46
N ALA A 458 -5.04 -3.62 -9.18
CA ALA A 458 -3.99 -2.72 -8.67
C ALA A 458 -3.59 -3.08 -7.22
N GLN A 459 -2.39 -2.65 -6.81
CA GLN A 459 -1.73 -3.14 -5.59
C GLN A 459 -2.47 -2.77 -4.28
N SER A 460 -3.35 -1.78 -4.34
CA SER A 460 -4.20 -1.24 -3.26
C SER A 460 -5.53 -2.01 -3.07
N LEU A 461 -6.07 -2.62 -4.14
CA LEU A 461 -7.46 -3.13 -4.19
C LEU A 461 -7.71 -4.45 -3.43
N LEU A 462 -6.79 -4.84 -2.55
CA LEU A 462 -6.78 -6.12 -1.83
C LEU A 462 -6.45 -5.96 -0.34
N LEU A 463 -6.24 -4.73 0.13
CA LEU A 463 -6.03 -4.44 1.55
C LEU A 463 -7.38 -4.25 2.24
N MET A 464 -7.55 -4.90 3.38
CA MET A 464 -8.72 -4.82 4.24
C MET A 464 -8.31 -4.68 5.70
N THR A 465 -9.19 -4.10 6.50
CA THR A 465 -9.15 -4.18 7.98
C THR A 465 -10.39 -4.95 8.43
N SER A 466 -10.29 -5.73 9.50
CA SER A 466 -11.45 -6.38 10.12
C SER A 466 -11.83 -5.66 11.39
N VAL A 467 -13.13 -5.55 11.63
CA VAL A 467 -13.68 -5.30 12.96
C VAL A 467 -14.14 -6.61 13.56
N ALA A 468 -13.66 -6.93 14.76
CA ALA A 468 -13.88 -8.20 15.44
C ALA A 468 -14.31 -8.01 16.89
N MET A 469 -15.09 -8.96 17.41
CA MET A 469 -15.65 -8.94 18.76
C MET A 469 -15.71 -10.38 19.31
N PRO A 470 -15.26 -10.61 20.56
CA PRO A 470 -15.33 -11.94 21.17
C PRO A 470 -16.78 -12.33 21.54
N VAL A 471 -17.03 -13.63 21.55
CA VAL A 471 -18.34 -14.24 21.87
C VAL A 471 -18.21 -15.12 23.11
N PHE A 472 -19.01 -14.87 24.14
CA PHE A 472 -18.90 -15.52 25.44
C PHE A 472 -20.12 -16.39 25.81
N SER A 473 -19.89 -17.47 26.55
CA SER A 473 -21.00 -18.30 27.05
C SER A 473 -21.71 -17.60 28.22
N LYS A 474 -22.99 -17.24 28.02
CA LYS A 474 -23.87 -16.66 29.06
C LYS A 474 -24.43 -17.69 30.07
N LYS A 475 -24.12 -18.98 29.90
CA LYS A 475 -24.68 -20.07 30.74
C LYS A 475 -24.23 -19.93 32.19
N ARG A 476 -25.17 -20.03 33.13
CA ARG A 476 -24.90 -19.84 34.58
C ARG A 476 -23.81 -20.74 35.14
N GLU A 477 -23.63 -21.92 34.58
CA GLU A 477 -22.64 -22.93 34.97
C GLU A 477 -21.22 -22.62 34.45
N THR A 478 -21.12 -21.87 33.35
CA THR A 478 -19.87 -21.54 32.66
C THR A 478 -19.34 -20.14 32.98
N LEU A 479 -20.19 -19.24 33.54
CA LEU A 479 -19.81 -17.89 33.98
C LEU A 479 -18.54 -17.84 34.84
N SER A 480 -18.37 -18.76 35.80
CA SER A 480 -17.17 -18.82 36.65
C SER A 480 -15.94 -19.39 35.97
N HIS A 481 -16.12 -20.08 34.83
CA HIS A 481 -15.04 -20.70 34.06
C HIS A 481 -14.50 -19.78 32.97
N GLY A 482 -15.29 -18.80 32.52
CA GLY A 482 -14.90 -17.81 31.51
C GLY A 482 -14.69 -18.45 30.14
N ILE A 483 -15.74 -19.01 29.55
CA ILE A 483 -15.67 -19.74 28.27
C ILE A 483 -15.86 -18.79 27.08
N LEU A 484 -14.82 -18.73 26.22
CA LEU A 484 -14.86 -18.17 24.87
C LEU A 484 -15.48 -19.18 23.90
N LEU A 485 -16.59 -18.80 23.26
CA LEU A 485 -17.25 -19.60 22.22
C LEU A 485 -16.60 -19.41 20.84
N GLY A 486 -16.00 -18.23 20.63
CA GLY A 486 -15.36 -17.85 19.38
C GLY A 486 -15.25 -16.33 19.25
N VAL A 487 -15.02 -15.87 18.03
CA VAL A 487 -14.94 -14.45 17.65
C VAL A 487 -15.79 -14.25 16.39
N VAL A 488 -16.64 -13.22 16.40
CA VAL A 488 -17.33 -12.74 15.20
C VAL A 488 -16.55 -11.58 14.59
N GLY A 489 -16.64 -11.42 13.27
CA GLY A 489 -16.03 -10.28 12.59
C GLY A 489 -16.63 -10.00 11.22
N THR A 490 -16.26 -8.84 10.67
CA THR A 490 -16.57 -8.46 9.29
C THR A 490 -15.42 -7.66 8.69
N ASP A 491 -15.19 -7.87 7.39
CA ASP A 491 -14.09 -7.22 6.67
C ASP A 491 -14.55 -5.94 5.97
N VAL A 492 -13.68 -4.93 6.04
CA VAL A 492 -13.84 -3.62 5.42
C VAL A 492 -12.70 -3.40 4.43
N PRO A 493 -12.97 -3.45 3.10
CA PRO A 493 -11.96 -3.14 2.10
C PRO A 493 -11.54 -1.68 2.23
N LEU A 494 -10.25 -1.43 2.37
CA LEU A 494 -9.75 -0.08 2.62
C LEU A 494 -9.96 0.85 1.41
N GLN A 495 -10.10 0.29 0.21
CA GLN A 495 -10.50 1.04 -0.98
C GLN A 495 -11.87 1.74 -0.82
N GLU A 496 -12.86 1.07 -0.23
CA GLU A 496 -14.21 1.63 -0.06
C GLU A 496 -14.18 2.79 0.96
N VAL A 497 -13.35 2.68 1.99
CA VAL A 497 -13.10 3.79 2.93
C VAL A 497 -12.45 4.98 2.22
N MET A 498 -11.51 4.73 1.31
CA MET A 498 -10.84 5.79 0.54
C MET A 498 -11.74 6.42 -0.54
N LYS A 499 -12.82 5.76 -1.00
CA LYS A 499 -13.80 6.36 -1.92
C LYS A 499 -14.53 7.55 -1.28
N LEU A 500 -14.75 7.52 0.05
CA LEU A 500 -15.37 8.60 0.83
C LEU A 500 -14.55 9.90 0.83
N ALA A 501 -13.27 9.85 0.46
CA ALA A 501 -12.42 11.03 0.29
C ALA A 501 -12.07 11.26 -1.19
N PRO A 502 -13.04 11.67 -2.04
CA PRO A 502 -12.91 11.61 -3.49
C PRO A 502 -11.81 12.52 -4.05
N ARG A 503 -11.06 11.99 -5.03
CA ARG A 503 -9.90 12.67 -5.65
C ARG A 503 -10.26 13.99 -6.31
N TYR A 504 -11.45 14.13 -6.89
CA TYR A 504 -11.84 15.36 -7.55
C TYR A 504 -11.90 16.55 -6.57
N MET A 505 -12.22 16.31 -5.29
CA MET A 505 -12.18 17.34 -4.25
C MET A 505 -10.75 17.66 -3.80
N LEU A 506 -9.94 16.64 -3.54
CA LEU A 506 -8.54 16.81 -3.08
C LEU A 506 -7.62 17.43 -4.13
N GLY A 507 -7.93 17.24 -5.41
CA GLY A 507 -7.17 17.78 -6.54
C GLY A 507 -6.01 16.89 -7.01
N PRO A 508 -5.22 17.34 -8.00
CA PRO A 508 -4.36 16.46 -8.80
C PRO A 508 -3.21 15.78 -8.04
N HIS A 509 -2.64 16.49 -7.07
CA HIS A 509 -1.58 16.01 -6.18
C HIS A 509 -2.07 15.84 -4.73
N GLY A 510 -3.33 16.15 -4.47
CA GLY A 510 -3.94 15.96 -3.16
C GLY A 510 -4.28 14.50 -2.89
N TYR A 511 -4.18 14.10 -1.63
CA TYR A 511 -4.47 12.75 -1.21
C TYR A 511 -4.96 12.65 0.22
N ALA A 512 -5.78 11.65 0.47
CA ALA A 512 -6.15 11.22 1.80
C ALA A 512 -5.37 9.95 2.17
N PHE A 513 -5.25 9.69 3.46
CA PHE A 513 -4.60 8.52 4.04
C PHE A 513 -5.18 8.21 5.43
N LEU A 514 -4.99 6.97 5.86
CA LEU A 514 -5.48 6.44 7.14
C LEU A 514 -4.32 5.75 7.87
N ILE A 515 -4.19 6.04 9.17
CA ILE A 515 -3.21 5.39 10.05
C ILE A 515 -3.87 4.80 11.30
N THR A 516 -3.22 3.82 11.90
CA THR A 516 -3.57 3.27 13.23
C THR A 516 -3.02 4.15 14.36
N ASN A 517 -3.44 3.87 15.60
CA ASN A 517 -2.86 4.41 16.83
C ASN A 517 -1.40 4.00 17.11
N ASN A 518 -0.85 3.02 16.39
CA ASN A 518 0.60 2.75 16.34
C ASN A 518 1.32 3.59 15.26
N GLY A 519 0.53 4.24 14.39
CA GLY A 519 0.97 5.05 13.25
C GLY A 519 1.41 4.23 12.03
N TYR A 520 1.04 2.94 11.99
CA TYR A 520 1.11 2.14 10.77
C TYR A 520 0.04 2.59 9.77
N ILE A 521 0.40 2.58 8.49
CA ILE A 521 -0.47 2.99 7.40
C ILE A 521 -1.47 1.88 7.09
N LEU A 522 -2.76 2.22 7.14
CA LEU A 522 -3.82 1.39 6.56
C LEU A 522 -3.92 1.62 5.06
N ALA A 523 -4.07 2.88 4.67
CA ALA A 523 -4.21 3.28 3.27
C ALA A 523 -3.40 4.56 3.01
N HIS A 524 -2.54 4.54 1.99
CA HIS A 524 -1.79 5.71 1.52
C HIS A 524 -1.46 5.54 0.02
N PRO A 525 -1.50 6.60 -0.81
CA PRO A 525 -1.23 6.49 -2.25
C PRO A 525 0.14 5.91 -2.60
N ASP A 526 1.13 6.08 -1.72
CA ASP A 526 2.49 5.56 -1.86
C ASP A 526 2.78 4.27 -1.08
N LEU A 527 1.78 3.67 -0.43
CA LEU A 527 1.93 2.31 0.09
C LEU A 527 2.11 1.32 -1.08
N ARG A 528 3.13 0.46 -0.99
CA ARG A 528 3.46 -0.55 -2.02
C ARG A 528 3.53 -1.92 -1.37
N PRO A 529 2.37 -2.59 -1.12
CA PRO A 529 2.34 -3.84 -0.35
C PRO A 529 2.86 -5.05 -1.14
N LEU A 530 2.81 -5.00 -2.48
CA LEU A 530 3.23 -6.11 -3.35
C LEU A 530 4.60 -5.86 -3.99
N TYR A 531 5.42 -6.91 -4.08
CA TYR A 531 6.65 -6.97 -4.88
C TYR A 531 6.56 -8.02 -5.99
N LYS A 532 7.40 -7.89 -7.03
CA LYS A 532 7.46 -8.85 -8.15
C LYS A 532 8.54 -9.89 -7.91
N ASP A 533 8.14 -11.15 -7.84
CA ASP A 533 9.03 -12.31 -7.80
C ASP A 533 8.90 -13.09 -9.13
N GLY A 534 9.84 -12.81 -10.05
CA GLY A 534 9.79 -13.29 -11.42
C GLY A 534 8.54 -12.80 -12.16
N LYS A 535 7.60 -13.70 -12.45
CA LYS A 535 6.31 -13.40 -13.09
C LYS A 535 5.13 -13.28 -12.11
N LYS A 536 5.31 -13.54 -10.82
CA LYS A 536 4.24 -13.52 -9.83
C LYS A 536 4.38 -12.27 -8.94
N LEU A 537 3.25 -11.63 -8.65
CA LEU A 537 3.18 -10.66 -7.56
C LEU A 537 3.04 -11.42 -6.24
N LYS A 538 3.78 -10.99 -5.21
CA LYS A 538 3.72 -11.50 -3.84
C LYS A 538 3.58 -10.32 -2.87
N PRO A 539 2.89 -10.48 -1.73
CA PRO A 539 3.00 -9.51 -0.65
C PRO A 539 4.46 -9.45 -0.18
N LYS A 540 4.96 -8.24 0.09
CA LYS A 540 6.15 -8.07 0.92
C LYS A 540 5.86 -8.69 2.30
N PRO A 541 6.87 -9.15 3.07
CA PRO A 541 6.61 -9.64 4.41
C PRO A 541 5.94 -8.56 5.29
N ASN A 542 6.63 -7.44 5.46
CA ASN A 542 6.33 -6.31 6.35
C ASN A 542 5.48 -5.23 5.64
N TYR A 543 4.37 -5.62 5.00
CA TYR A 543 3.48 -4.69 4.30
C TYR A 543 2.42 -4.04 5.20
N ASN A 544 2.06 -4.71 6.31
CA ASN A 544 1.05 -4.31 7.28
C ASN A 544 1.60 -3.35 8.35
N SER A 545 2.91 -3.43 8.62
CA SER A 545 3.62 -2.66 9.65
C SER A 545 4.43 -1.48 9.08
N VAL A 546 4.03 -0.93 7.93
CA VAL A 546 4.72 0.22 7.31
C VAL A 546 4.32 1.50 8.03
N ASP A 547 5.29 2.20 8.60
CA ASP A 547 5.07 3.42 9.36
C ASP A 547 4.79 4.65 8.47
N LEU A 548 4.03 5.62 8.97
CA LEU A 548 3.86 6.92 8.31
C LEU A 548 5.21 7.62 8.04
N ALA A 549 6.18 7.55 8.97
CA ALA A 549 7.50 8.15 8.81
C ALA A 549 8.35 7.48 7.71
N GLU A 550 8.06 6.22 7.37
CA GLU A 550 8.72 5.51 6.25
C GLU A 550 8.20 5.93 4.87
N VAL A 551 7.13 6.74 4.81
CA VAL A 551 6.51 7.20 3.56
C VAL A 551 6.54 8.73 3.45
N GLU A 552 6.20 9.44 4.52
CA GLU A 552 6.25 10.90 4.60
C GLU A 552 7.65 11.40 5.05
N TRP A 553 8.68 11.11 4.24
CA TRP A 553 10.11 11.33 4.56
C TRP A 553 10.52 12.77 4.94
N GLU A 554 9.63 13.75 4.77
CA GLU A 554 9.89 15.17 4.99
C GLU A 554 9.32 15.65 6.34
N ASP A 555 8.56 14.80 7.08
CA ASP A 555 8.20 15.02 8.50
C ASP A 555 9.36 14.60 9.42
N THR A 556 10.51 15.27 9.30
CA THR A 556 11.77 14.87 9.96
C THR A 556 11.74 14.91 11.48
N ASP A 557 10.82 15.68 12.06
CA ASP A 557 10.60 15.81 13.50
C ASP A 557 9.42 14.95 13.99
N GLU A 558 8.85 14.09 13.14
CA GLU A 558 7.69 13.22 13.40
C GLU A 558 6.47 13.97 13.98
N LEU A 559 6.27 15.23 13.57
CA LEU A 559 5.23 16.11 14.14
C LEU A 559 3.84 15.71 13.67
N LEU A 560 3.69 15.41 12.38
CA LEU A 560 2.43 14.92 11.81
C LEU A 560 2.11 13.54 12.38
N ARG A 561 3.10 12.64 12.35
CA ARG A 561 3.00 11.30 12.92
C ARG A 561 2.54 11.33 14.38
N THR A 562 3.26 12.08 15.23
CA THR A 562 2.99 12.11 16.68
C THR A 562 1.62 12.70 17.01
N ALA A 563 1.19 13.74 16.29
CA ALA A 563 -0.12 14.35 16.50
C ALA A 563 -1.26 13.38 16.13
N MET A 564 -1.16 12.72 14.97
CA MET A 564 -2.17 11.76 14.51
C MET A 564 -2.23 10.50 15.39
N VAL A 565 -1.09 9.97 15.83
CA VAL A 565 -1.00 8.83 16.78
C VAL A 565 -1.68 9.13 18.12
N ARG A 566 -1.72 10.40 18.53
CA ARG A 566 -2.41 10.85 19.76
C ARG A 566 -3.89 11.17 19.56
N GLY A 567 -4.42 11.06 18.35
CA GLY A 567 -5.78 11.50 18.02
C GLY A 567 -5.97 13.02 18.11
N GLU A 568 -4.89 13.80 18.00
CA GLU A 568 -4.99 15.26 17.96
C GLU A 568 -5.63 15.71 16.62
N THR A 569 -6.38 16.80 16.62
CA THR A 569 -6.96 17.41 15.41
C THR A 569 -6.23 18.70 15.07
N GLY A 570 -5.76 18.83 13.83
CA GLY A 570 -4.92 19.97 13.47
C GLY A 570 -4.58 20.07 11.98
N SER A 571 -3.63 20.97 11.70
CA SER A 571 -3.11 21.21 10.35
C SER A 571 -1.62 21.54 10.40
N LEU A 572 -0.85 21.05 9.43
CA LEU A 572 0.58 21.26 9.29
C LEU A 572 0.92 21.58 7.83
N THR A 573 1.91 22.46 7.58
CA THR A 573 2.40 22.71 6.22
C THR A 573 3.81 22.15 6.08
N LEU A 574 4.02 21.20 5.16
CA LEU A 574 5.31 20.60 4.85
C LEU A 574 5.71 20.89 3.39
N SER A 575 7.01 21.05 3.16
CA SER A 575 7.57 21.19 1.81
C SER A 575 8.08 19.82 1.36
N ILE A 576 7.33 19.13 0.50
CA ILE A 576 7.59 17.73 0.17
C ILE A 576 8.32 17.55 -1.16
N ARG A 577 9.14 16.49 -1.27
CA ARG A 577 9.73 16.03 -2.53
C ARG A 577 9.11 14.73 -3.02
N SER A 578 7.97 14.84 -3.70
CA SER A 578 7.31 13.69 -4.34
C SER A 578 8.09 13.18 -5.57
N SER A 579 7.92 11.90 -5.91
CA SER A 579 8.50 11.29 -7.11
C SER A 579 7.44 10.75 -8.05
N LEU A 580 7.32 11.37 -9.22
CA LEU A 580 6.46 10.92 -10.31
C LEU A 580 7.17 9.93 -11.24
N ASP A 581 6.38 9.24 -12.08
CA ASP A 581 6.86 8.27 -13.07
C ASP A 581 7.73 7.17 -12.40
N LYS A 582 7.20 6.57 -11.32
CA LYS A 582 7.79 5.42 -10.61
C LYS A 582 9.25 5.63 -10.18
N GLY A 583 9.52 6.75 -9.52
CA GLY A 583 10.86 7.08 -8.99
C GLY A 583 11.74 7.92 -9.94
N LYS A 584 11.29 8.20 -11.18
CA LYS A 584 12.12 8.85 -12.20
C LYS A 584 12.16 10.38 -12.09
N ARG A 585 11.06 11.03 -11.68
CA ARG A 585 10.86 12.48 -11.83
C ARG A 585 10.61 13.13 -10.46
N PRO A 586 11.61 13.77 -9.82
CA PRO A 586 11.40 14.47 -8.56
C PRO A 586 10.64 15.79 -8.82
N MET A 587 9.60 16.06 -8.04
CA MET A 587 8.91 17.34 -8.01
C MET A 587 8.84 17.86 -6.57
N TYR A 588 8.76 19.18 -6.41
CA TYR A 588 8.77 19.84 -5.11
C TYR A 588 7.43 20.57 -4.92
N PHE A 589 6.73 20.24 -3.84
CA PHE A 589 5.43 20.82 -3.51
C PHE A 589 5.44 21.43 -2.12
N VAL A 590 4.45 22.28 -1.85
CA VAL A 590 4.09 22.67 -0.49
C VAL A 590 2.69 22.12 -0.23
N ASN A 591 2.62 21.13 0.66
CA ASN A 591 1.37 20.46 1.04
C ASN A 591 0.90 21.00 2.39
N ASN A 592 -0.39 21.33 2.45
CA ASN A 592 -1.10 21.59 3.69
C ASN A 592 -1.78 20.28 4.10
N TYR A 593 -1.27 19.66 5.15
CA TYR A 593 -1.84 18.49 5.80
C TYR A 593 -2.92 18.94 6.79
N PHE A 594 -4.04 18.23 6.80
CA PHE A 594 -5.13 18.35 7.74
C PHE A 594 -5.41 16.96 8.29
N TYR A 595 -5.60 16.84 9.60
CA TYR A 595 -5.76 15.55 10.25
C TYR A 595 -6.71 15.62 11.46
N THR A 596 -7.37 14.50 11.74
CA THR A 596 -8.34 14.34 12.83
C THR A 596 -8.43 12.87 13.26
N ASN A 597 -8.97 12.63 14.46
CA ASN A 597 -9.33 11.29 14.92
C ASN A 597 -10.65 10.83 14.29
N ILE A 598 -10.81 9.53 14.05
CA ILE A 598 -12.11 8.91 13.75
C ILE A 598 -12.65 8.31 15.05
N ASP A 599 -13.70 8.90 15.59
CA ASP A 599 -14.27 8.50 16.89
C ASP A 599 -14.82 7.06 16.86
N GLU A 600 -14.92 6.43 18.04
CA GLU A 600 -15.19 4.99 18.23
C GLU A 600 -14.19 4.00 17.56
N THR A 601 -13.12 4.47 16.91
CA THR A 601 -12.09 3.62 16.28
C THR A 601 -10.66 3.99 16.73
N PRO A 602 -9.66 3.10 16.56
CA PRO A 602 -8.26 3.41 16.83
C PRO A 602 -7.55 4.07 15.63
N PHE A 603 -8.30 4.72 14.74
CA PHE A 603 -7.81 5.23 13.46
C PHE A 603 -7.82 6.75 13.40
N SER A 604 -6.79 7.32 12.76
CA SER A 604 -6.71 8.75 12.45
C SER A 604 -6.73 8.97 10.95
N PHE A 605 -7.54 9.93 10.52
CA PHE A 605 -7.69 10.35 9.12
C PHE A 605 -6.80 11.55 8.84
N GLY A 606 -6.05 11.49 7.74
CA GLY A 606 -5.21 12.57 7.26
C GLY A 606 -5.49 12.86 5.79
N MET A 607 -5.38 14.13 5.39
CA MET A 607 -5.35 14.51 4.00
C MET A 607 -4.36 15.64 3.73
N ALA A 608 -3.71 15.59 2.58
CA ALA A 608 -2.80 16.60 2.07
C ALA A 608 -3.44 17.33 0.89
N LEU A 609 -3.50 18.66 0.96
CA LEU A 609 -3.89 19.54 -0.14
C LEU A 609 -2.68 20.33 -0.61
N THR A 610 -2.28 20.15 -1.88
CA THR A 610 -1.19 20.90 -2.49
C THR A 610 -1.60 22.34 -2.77
N GLN A 611 -0.78 23.30 -2.33
CA GLN A 611 -1.05 24.73 -2.53
C GLN A 611 -1.14 25.08 -4.02
N GLY A 612 -2.15 25.89 -4.39
CA GLY A 612 -2.45 26.22 -5.78
C GLY A 612 -3.62 25.38 -6.29
N HIS A 613 -3.33 24.35 -7.10
CA HIS A 613 -4.37 23.58 -7.80
C HIS A 613 -5.18 22.61 -6.92
N GLY A 614 -4.74 22.33 -5.69
CA GLY A 614 -5.54 21.60 -4.68
C GLY A 614 -6.40 22.50 -3.80
N SER A 615 -6.02 23.78 -3.61
CA SER A 615 -6.68 24.70 -2.67
C SER A 615 -7.91 25.43 -3.21
N VAL A 616 -8.12 25.45 -4.53
CA VAL A 616 -9.28 26.12 -5.16
C VAL A 616 -9.98 25.19 -6.16
N MET A 617 -11.29 25.38 -6.32
CA MET A 617 -12.12 24.69 -7.30
C MET A 617 -12.96 25.70 -8.08
N PHE A 618 -13.08 25.49 -9.38
CA PHE A 618 -14.01 26.25 -10.22
C PHE A 618 -15.30 25.45 -10.33
N MET A 619 -16.44 26.09 -10.10
CA MET A 619 -17.77 25.49 -10.23
C MET A 619 -18.64 26.35 -11.15
N GLY A 620 -19.17 25.77 -12.22
CA GLY A 620 -20.21 26.39 -13.03
C GLY A 620 -21.54 25.65 -12.89
N ASN A 621 -22.63 26.27 -13.34
CA ASN A 621 -23.96 25.67 -13.36
C ASN A 621 -24.53 25.70 -14.79
N VAL A 622 -25.14 24.61 -15.23
CA VAL A 622 -25.71 24.41 -16.57
C VAL A 622 -27.06 23.70 -16.47
N SER A 623 -27.88 23.81 -17.52
CA SER A 623 -29.14 23.04 -17.56
C SER A 623 -28.86 21.55 -17.76
N VAL A 624 -29.69 20.69 -17.17
CA VAL A 624 -29.52 19.23 -17.28
C VAL A 624 -29.73 18.78 -18.73
N GLU A 625 -30.64 19.40 -19.46
CA GLU A 625 -30.91 19.08 -20.87
C GLU A 625 -29.70 19.38 -21.78
N GLU A 626 -29.05 20.52 -21.58
CA GLU A 626 -27.84 20.94 -22.32
C GLU A 626 -26.64 20.07 -21.94
N GLY A 627 -26.41 19.86 -20.65
CA GLY A 627 -25.33 19.00 -20.16
C GLY A 627 -25.48 17.55 -20.62
N LEU A 628 -26.69 17.00 -20.63
CA LEU A 628 -26.93 15.61 -21.04
C LEU A 628 -26.76 15.41 -22.56
N HIS A 629 -27.13 16.42 -23.37
CA HIS A 629 -26.87 16.40 -24.81
C HIS A 629 -25.37 16.25 -25.09
N ASP A 630 -24.54 17.07 -24.45
CA ASP A 630 -23.09 17.06 -24.70
C ASP A 630 -22.37 15.90 -23.97
N LEU A 631 -22.85 15.45 -22.82
CA LEU A 631 -22.32 14.29 -22.09
C LEU A 631 -22.53 12.97 -22.86
N THR A 632 -23.54 12.89 -23.73
CA THR A 632 -23.80 11.71 -24.58
C THR A 632 -23.09 11.74 -25.93
N SER A 633 -22.15 12.68 -26.14
CA SER A 633 -21.36 12.75 -27.38
C SER A 633 -20.41 11.54 -27.53
N PRO A 634 -20.22 11.01 -28.76
CA PRO A 634 -19.49 9.75 -28.97
C PRO A 634 -17.96 9.88 -28.85
N ASP A 635 -17.43 11.10 -28.70
CA ASP A 635 -16.02 11.40 -28.46
C ASP A 635 -15.66 11.53 -26.96
N LEU A 636 -16.65 11.40 -26.07
CA LEU A 636 -16.54 11.58 -24.63
C LEU A 636 -16.58 10.24 -23.88
N THR A 637 -15.77 10.15 -22.83
CA THR A 637 -15.74 9.08 -21.83
C THR A 637 -15.59 9.68 -20.44
N ILE A 638 -15.96 8.95 -19.38
CA ILE A 638 -15.78 9.38 -17.98
C ILE A 638 -14.90 8.39 -17.20
N ALA A 639 -14.45 8.77 -16.02
CA ALA A 639 -13.58 7.96 -15.18
C ALA A 639 -14.32 6.72 -14.64
N THR A 640 -14.19 5.56 -15.30
CA THR A 640 -14.94 4.34 -14.96
C THR A 640 -14.64 3.77 -13.57
N GLU A 641 -13.53 4.15 -12.94
CA GLU A 641 -13.18 3.76 -11.56
C GLU A 641 -13.73 4.73 -10.50
N TRP A 642 -14.31 5.87 -10.88
CA TRP A 642 -14.89 6.83 -9.94
C TRP A 642 -16.38 6.54 -9.71
N THR A 643 -16.83 6.78 -8.48
CA THR A 643 -18.25 6.63 -8.10
C THR A 643 -18.96 7.95 -8.37
N TYR A 644 -19.69 8.03 -9.48
CA TYR A 644 -20.63 9.13 -9.77
C TYR A 644 -22.02 8.82 -9.20
N CYS A 645 -22.39 7.54 -9.24
CA CYS A 645 -23.60 6.97 -8.64
C CYS A 645 -23.30 5.62 -8.01
N GLU A 646 -23.96 5.30 -6.90
CA GLU A 646 -23.79 4.03 -6.19
C GLU A 646 -24.57 2.91 -6.90
N THR A 647 -23.87 2.18 -7.77
CA THR A 647 -24.42 1.03 -8.51
C THR A 647 -24.36 -0.28 -7.72
N ASP A 648 -23.54 -0.32 -6.68
CA ASP A 648 -23.09 -1.59 -6.08
C ASP A 648 -24.08 -2.10 -5.02
N ILE A 649 -24.92 -1.22 -4.47
CA ILE A 649 -25.93 -1.51 -3.45
C ILE A 649 -27.05 -2.40 -4.01
N ASP A 650 -27.68 -2.01 -5.12
CA ASP A 650 -28.83 -2.70 -5.70
C ASP A 650 -28.41 -3.63 -6.85
N PRO A 651 -28.69 -4.95 -6.78
CA PRO A 651 -28.47 -5.88 -7.89
C PRO A 651 -29.06 -5.43 -9.24
N ASP A 652 -30.18 -4.70 -9.25
CA ASP A 652 -30.77 -4.14 -10.46
C ASP A 652 -30.00 -2.93 -11.00
N HIS A 653 -29.19 -2.23 -10.19
CA HIS A 653 -28.36 -1.11 -10.65
C HIS A 653 -26.98 -1.54 -11.14
N ARG A 654 -26.42 -2.65 -10.64
CA ARG A 654 -25.12 -3.22 -11.05
C ARG A 654 -24.97 -3.48 -12.55
N LYS A 655 -26.09 -3.65 -13.27
CA LYS A 655 -26.10 -3.82 -14.74
C LYS A 655 -25.75 -2.56 -15.53
N TYR A 656 -25.64 -1.39 -14.87
CA TYR A 656 -25.37 -0.11 -15.50
C TYR A 656 -23.90 0.30 -15.32
N THR A 657 -23.27 0.81 -16.38
CA THR A 657 -22.00 1.52 -16.22
C THR A 657 -22.22 2.85 -15.49
N GLN A 658 -21.19 3.40 -14.85
CA GLN A 658 -21.26 4.71 -14.16
C GLN A 658 -21.85 5.83 -15.05
N LEU A 659 -21.52 5.86 -16.35
CA LEU A 659 -22.12 6.80 -17.30
C LEU A 659 -23.62 6.54 -17.53
N GLN A 660 -24.04 5.28 -17.61
CA GLN A 660 -25.45 4.91 -17.77
C GLN A 660 -26.26 5.20 -16.51
N ALA A 661 -25.69 4.98 -15.32
CA ALA A 661 -26.30 5.32 -14.03
C ALA A 661 -26.51 6.84 -13.94
N ALA A 662 -25.46 7.64 -14.15
CA ALA A 662 -25.54 9.09 -14.19
C ALA A 662 -26.60 9.60 -15.19
N VAL A 663 -26.61 9.09 -16.43
CA VAL A 663 -27.61 9.46 -17.45
C VAL A 663 -29.04 9.08 -17.03
N ARG A 664 -29.24 7.95 -16.32
CA ARG A 664 -30.56 7.51 -15.85
C ARG A 664 -31.09 8.34 -14.68
N TYR A 665 -30.21 8.67 -13.73
CA TYR A 665 -30.48 9.57 -12.62
C TYR A 665 -30.89 10.96 -13.13
N LEU A 666 -30.07 11.55 -14.01
CA LEU A 666 -30.32 12.87 -14.61
C LEU A 666 -31.59 12.93 -15.48
N LEU A 667 -32.03 11.80 -16.04
CA LEU A 667 -33.30 11.67 -16.77
C LEU A 667 -34.52 11.42 -15.86
N GLY A 668 -34.33 11.30 -14.53
CA GLY A 668 -35.38 10.95 -13.58
C GLY A 668 -35.99 9.56 -13.82
N LYS A 669 -35.24 8.64 -14.44
CA LYS A 669 -35.72 7.28 -14.76
C LYS A 669 -35.56 6.31 -13.59
N GLU A 670 -34.51 6.48 -12.81
CA GLU A 670 -34.17 5.70 -11.63
C GLU A 670 -33.88 6.73 -10.51
N PRO A 671 -34.91 7.29 -9.85
CA PRO A 671 -34.73 8.34 -8.84
C PRO A 671 -34.15 7.80 -7.52
N ASP A 672 -34.18 6.48 -7.33
CA ASP A 672 -33.67 5.78 -6.15
C ASP A 672 -32.15 5.49 -6.23
N LEU A 673 -31.46 5.95 -7.29
CA LEU A 673 -29.99 5.93 -7.38
C LEU A 673 -29.41 7.05 -6.51
N GLU A 674 -28.58 6.69 -5.53
CA GLU A 674 -27.77 7.65 -4.79
C GLU A 674 -26.58 8.09 -5.67
N CYS A 675 -26.43 9.41 -5.89
CA CYS A 675 -25.41 9.97 -6.78
C CYS A 675 -24.80 11.25 -6.19
N ASP A 676 -23.54 11.50 -6.50
CA ASP A 676 -22.84 12.73 -6.12
C ASP A 676 -23.29 13.89 -7.01
N GLU A 677 -24.25 14.68 -6.53
CA GLU A 677 -24.78 15.86 -7.23
C GLU A 677 -23.70 16.90 -7.53
N VAL A 678 -22.68 17.02 -6.68
CA VAL A 678 -21.60 17.99 -6.87
C VAL A 678 -20.72 17.55 -8.04
N LEU A 679 -20.25 16.30 -8.04
CA LEU A 679 -19.47 15.73 -9.14
C LEU A 679 -20.27 15.69 -10.45
N LEU A 680 -21.55 15.32 -10.42
CA LEU A 680 -22.42 15.34 -11.60
C LEU A 680 -22.61 16.77 -12.14
N SER A 681 -22.80 17.78 -11.29
CA SER A 681 -22.88 19.18 -11.74
C SER A 681 -21.60 19.65 -12.44
N GLN A 682 -20.43 19.24 -11.92
CA GLN A 682 -19.14 19.53 -12.56
C GLN A 682 -18.94 18.79 -13.86
N LEU A 683 -19.36 17.52 -13.93
CA LEU A 683 -19.29 16.71 -15.14
C LEU A 683 -20.14 17.31 -16.28
N LEU A 684 -21.36 17.77 -15.98
CA LEU A 684 -22.22 18.45 -16.94
C LEU A 684 -21.65 19.80 -17.38
N PHE A 685 -21.12 20.60 -16.45
CA PHE A 685 -20.47 21.87 -16.77
C PHE A 685 -19.24 21.67 -17.68
N ASP A 686 -18.38 20.70 -17.34
CA ASP A 686 -17.22 20.35 -18.16
C ASP A 686 -17.64 19.85 -19.55
N ALA A 687 -18.72 19.07 -19.68
CA ALA A 687 -19.23 18.64 -20.98
C ALA A 687 -19.62 19.82 -21.87
N VAL A 688 -20.45 20.75 -21.37
CA VAL A 688 -20.92 21.92 -22.14
C VAL A 688 -19.77 22.88 -22.49
N VAL A 689 -18.88 23.18 -21.55
CA VAL A 689 -17.74 24.10 -21.79
C VAL A 689 -16.75 23.54 -22.81
N THR A 690 -16.62 22.20 -22.87
CA THR A 690 -15.70 21.52 -23.79
C THR A 690 -16.36 21.06 -25.10
N ALA A 691 -17.70 21.14 -25.20
CA ALA A 691 -18.48 20.87 -26.41
C ALA A 691 -17.92 21.54 -27.69
N PRO A 692 -17.50 22.83 -27.68
CA PRO A 692 -16.98 23.50 -28.89
C PRO A 692 -15.68 22.91 -29.47
N LEU A 693 -14.92 22.11 -28.70
CA LEU A 693 -13.69 21.48 -29.18
C LEU A 693 -13.96 20.37 -30.21
N GLU A 694 -15.06 19.64 -30.10
CA GLU A 694 -15.47 18.63 -31.09
C GLU A 694 -15.67 19.27 -32.46
N ALA A 695 -16.43 20.37 -32.53
CA ALA A 695 -16.64 21.12 -33.76
C ALA A 695 -15.31 21.66 -34.34
N TYR A 696 -14.38 22.08 -33.48
CA TYR A 696 -13.06 22.56 -33.88
C TYR A 696 -12.17 21.43 -34.45
N TRP A 697 -12.08 20.30 -33.76
CA TRP A 697 -11.31 19.13 -34.19
C TRP A 697 -11.89 18.49 -35.47
N ASN A 698 -13.21 18.43 -35.59
CA ASN A 698 -13.90 17.99 -36.81
C ASN A 698 -13.65 18.96 -37.99
N ALA A 699 -13.65 20.28 -37.76
CA ALA A 699 -13.31 21.25 -38.78
C ALA A 699 -11.84 21.14 -39.24
N LEU A 700 -10.90 20.88 -38.32
CA LEU A 700 -9.50 20.61 -38.67
C LEU A 700 -9.33 19.37 -39.56
N MET A 701 -10.08 18.32 -39.28
CA MET A 701 -10.09 17.09 -40.10
C MET A 701 -10.63 17.30 -41.51
N LEU A 702 -11.72 18.05 -41.64
CA LEU A 702 -12.42 18.23 -42.91
C LEU A 702 -11.76 19.29 -43.81
N ASN A 703 -11.30 20.40 -43.24
CA ASN A 703 -10.87 21.58 -44.02
C ASN A 703 -9.34 21.69 -44.14
N ASP A 704 -8.61 21.37 -43.07
CA ASP A 704 -7.22 21.81 -42.90
C ASP A 704 -6.15 20.76 -43.23
N ARG A 705 -6.58 19.54 -43.59
CA ARG A 705 -5.72 18.36 -43.83
C ARG A 705 -4.65 18.18 -42.76
N VAL A 706 -5.02 17.53 -41.65
CA VAL A 706 -4.13 17.26 -40.50
C VAL A 706 -2.75 16.75 -40.95
N GLU A 707 -1.71 17.38 -40.40
CA GLU A 707 -0.33 17.11 -40.77
C GLU A 707 0.06 15.64 -40.51
N PRO A 708 0.68 14.93 -41.48
CA PRO A 708 1.10 13.55 -41.29
C PRO A 708 2.05 13.39 -40.10
N GLY A 709 1.65 12.58 -39.13
CA GLY A 709 2.36 12.41 -37.86
C GLY A 709 1.63 13.01 -36.64
N ILE A 710 0.42 13.54 -36.81
CA ILE A 710 -0.44 13.94 -35.68
C ILE A 710 -1.59 12.93 -35.56
N GLU A 711 -1.59 12.12 -34.50
CA GLU A 711 -2.50 10.96 -34.36
C GLU A 711 -3.83 11.30 -33.69
N ALA A 712 -3.80 12.12 -32.63
CA ALA A 712 -4.95 12.41 -31.80
C ALA A 712 -4.80 13.74 -31.04
N ALA A 713 -5.93 14.33 -30.66
CA ALA A 713 -6.02 15.37 -29.66
C ALA A 713 -6.97 14.92 -28.54
N PHE A 714 -6.70 15.36 -27.32
CA PHE A 714 -7.43 14.92 -26.13
C PHE A 714 -7.52 16.02 -25.08
N LEU A 715 -8.64 16.01 -24.36
CA LEU A 715 -8.87 16.84 -23.19
C LEU A 715 -9.39 15.96 -22.06
N GLY A 716 -8.83 16.11 -20.87
CA GLY A 716 -9.35 15.57 -19.63
C GLY A 716 -9.59 16.70 -18.63
N THR A 717 -10.56 16.54 -17.74
CA THR A 717 -10.94 17.60 -16.77
C THR A 717 -10.84 17.09 -15.33
N ARG A 718 -11.15 17.97 -14.37
CA ARG A 718 -11.11 17.64 -12.93
C ARG A 718 -12.23 16.67 -12.52
N SER A 719 -13.36 16.66 -13.24
CA SER A 719 -14.50 15.76 -13.00
C SER A 719 -14.32 14.35 -13.59
N GLY A 720 -13.15 14.03 -14.16
CA GLY A 720 -12.87 12.73 -14.76
C GLY A 720 -13.41 12.56 -16.19
N LEU A 721 -13.99 13.61 -16.78
CA LEU A 721 -14.33 13.65 -18.21
C LEU A 721 -13.06 13.55 -19.05
N LEU A 722 -13.07 12.68 -20.06
CA LEU A 722 -12.03 12.51 -21.08
C LEU A 722 -12.65 12.55 -22.48
N ARG A 723 -12.28 13.55 -23.27
CA ARG A 723 -12.70 13.77 -24.66
C ARG A 723 -11.54 13.48 -25.61
N LEU A 724 -11.80 12.75 -26.70
CA LEU A 724 -10.74 12.21 -27.57
C LEU A 724 -11.07 12.33 -29.08
N ALA A 725 -10.48 13.31 -29.74
CA ALA A 725 -10.46 13.38 -31.21
C ALA A 725 -9.33 12.50 -31.78
N ARG A 726 -9.69 11.68 -32.78
CA ARG A 726 -8.76 10.76 -33.45
C ARG A 726 -8.56 11.20 -34.90
N TYR A 727 -7.39 11.75 -35.19
CA TYR A 727 -7.07 12.28 -36.51
C TYR A 727 -6.59 11.19 -37.50
N THR A 728 -5.98 10.11 -37.01
CA THR A 728 -5.54 8.98 -37.84
C THR A 728 -6.43 7.74 -37.69
N GLY A 729 -6.70 7.06 -38.81
CA GLY A 729 -7.41 5.78 -38.85
C GLY A 729 -6.62 4.64 -38.18
N ILE A 730 -7.32 3.63 -37.67
CA ILE A 730 -6.77 2.56 -36.83
C ILE A 730 -5.61 1.80 -37.50
N GLU A 731 -5.64 1.65 -38.82
CA GLU A 731 -4.63 0.93 -39.59
C GLU A 731 -3.24 1.60 -39.55
N ASN A 732 -3.20 2.94 -39.48
CA ASN A 732 -1.98 3.75 -39.56
C ASN A 732 -1.44 4.20 -38.19
N ARG A 733 -2.05 3.78 -37.07
CA ARG A 733 -1.57 4.10 -35.72
C ARG A 733 -0.37 3.25 -35.33
N VAL A 734 0.58 3.84 -34.60
CA VAL A 734 1.69 3.08 -34.01
C VAL A 734 1.21 2.23 -32.82
N ALA A 735 0.34 2.79 -31.97
CA ALA A 735 -0.29 2.09 -30.86
C ALA A 735 -1.52 1.26 -31.31
N LYS A 736 -1.43 -0.09 -31.22
CA LYS A 736 -2.44 -1.01 -31.77
C LYS A 736 -3.10 -2.01 -30.80
N LYS A 737 -2.71 -2.10 -29.51
CA LYS A 737 -3.27 -3.12 -28.59
C LYS A 737 -3.33 -2.71 -27.11
N PHE A 738 -4.36 -3.24 -26.44
CA PHE A 738 -4.53 -3.59 -25.03
C PHE A 738 -3.64 -2.90 -23.96
N LEU A 739 -4.30 -2.22 -23.02
CA LEU A 739 -3.69 -1.44 -21.94
C LEU A 739 -2.53 -2.17 -21.23
N THR A 740 -1.34 -1.60 -21.33
CA THR A 740 -0.15 -2.01 -20.57
C THR A 740 -0.21 -1.49 -19.12
N VAL A 741 0.74 -1.94 -18.29
CA VAL A 741 0.88 -1.48 -16.89
C VAL A 741 1.37 -0.01 -16.82
N GLY A 742 1.91 0.57 -17.90
CA GLY A 742 2.17 2.01 -17.98
C GLY A 742 0.91 2.81 -18.31
N ASP A 743 0.01 2.24 -19.11
CA ASP A 743 -1.18 2.93 -19.60
C ASP A 743 -2.21 3.11 -18.47
N LYS A 744 -2.23 2.21 -17.48
CA LYS A 744 -2.98 2.40 -16.23
C LYS A 744 -2.56 3.65 -15.45
N ASP A 745 -1.28 4.04 -15.48
CA ASP A 745 -0.81 5.29 -14.83
C ASP A 745 -1.33 6.56 -15.56
N ASN A 746 -1.90 6.40 -16.75
CA ASN A 746 -2.43 7.47 -17.62
C ASN A 746 -3.97 7.49 -17.65
N LEU A 747 -4.64 6.67 -16.83
CA LEU A 747 -6.10 6.67 -16.62
C LEU A 747 -6.47 7.44 -15.34
N PHE A 748 -7.73 7.87 -15.26
CA PHE A 748 -8.32 8.35 -14.01
C PHE A 748 -8.66 7.12 -13.16
N THR A 749 -8.05 7.03 -11.97
CA THR A 749 -8.22 5.91 -11.03
C THR A 749 -8.70 6.42 -9.68
N VAL A 750 -9.14 5.53 -8.78
CA VAL A 750 -9.45 5.88 -7.38
C VAL A 750 -8.22 6.47 -6.66
N ASP A 751 -7.03 5.96 -6.98
CA ASP A 751 -5.79 6.31 -6.27
C ASP A 751 -5.13 7.58 -6.80
N HIS A 752 -5.29 7.92 -8.09
CA HIS A 752 -4.62 9.08 -8.69
C HIS A 752 -5.25 9.59 -9.99
N PHE A 753 -5.04 10.89 -10.22
CA PHE A 753 -5.15 11.50 -11.55
C PHE A 753 -4.05 10.98 -12.49
N PRO A 754 -4.31 10.91 -13.81
CA PRO A 754 -3.32 10.51 -14.80
C PRO A 754 -1.97 11.20 -14.62
N LEU A 755 -0.86 10.49 -14.85
CA LEU A 755 0.50 11.03 -14.73
C LEU A 755 0.69 12.30 -15.57
N TRP A 756 0.17 12.31 -16.80
CA TRP A 756 0.20 13.48 -17.66
C TRP A 756 -0.64 14.66 -17.12
N TYR A 757 -1.73 14.41 -16.39
CA TYR A 757 -2.59 15.46 -15.82
C TYR A 757 -1.80 16.15 -14.70
N ARG A 758 -1.28 15.33 -13.79
CA ARG A 758 -0.41 15.74 -12.67
C ARG A 758 0.80 16.55 -13.15
N LEU A 759 1.46 16.12 -14.22
CA LEU A 759 2.59 16.86 -14.80
C LEU A 759 2.18 18.15 -15.51
N ALA A 760 1.03 18.18 -16.19
CA ALA A 760 0.56 19.39 -16.90
C ALA A 760 0.14 20.51 -15.94
N VAL A 761 -0.52 20.16 -14.83
CA VAL A 761 -1.05 21.11 -13.84
C VAL A 761 0.04 21.97 -13.18
N GLU A 762 1.23 21.41 -12.94
CA GLU A 762 2.33 22.09 -12.23
C GLU A 762 3.16 23.02 -13.12
N ASN A 763 2.87 23.03 -14.43
CA ASN A 763 3.53 23.91 -15.37
C ASN A 763 2.83 25.28 -15.43
N THR A 764 3.58 26.34 -15.77
CA THR A 764 3.05 27.70 -15.78
C THR A 764 1.92 27.84 -16.82
N PRO A 765 0.81 28.52 -16.50
CA PRO A 765 -0.31 28.66 -17.43
C PRO A 765 0.11 29.21 -18.81
N GLY A 766 -0.18 28.44 -19.86
CA GLY A 766 0.19 28.77 -21.25
C GLY A 766 1.55 28.21 -21.72
N SER A 767 2.26 27.45 -20.86
CA SER A 767 3.36 26.57 -21.27
C SER A 767 2.84 25.16 -21.63
N PHE A 768 3.62 24.39 -22.38
CA PHE A 768 3.29 23.02 -22.80
C PHE A 768 4.31 22.05 -22.24
N PHE A 769 3.81 20.95 -21.68
CA PHE A 769 4.64 19.84 -21.20
C PHE A 769 4.72 18.76 -22.27
N TYR A 770 5.95 18.39 -22.66
CA TYR A 770 6.21 17.32 -23.63
C TYR A 770 6.85 16.14 -22.91
N TYR A 771 6.23 14.96 -23.03
CA TYR A 771 6.68 13.72 -22.41
C TYR A 771 6.76 12.63 -23.49
N PRO A 772 7.88 11.91 -23.63
CA PRO A 772 7.95 10.75 -24.50
C PRO A 772 7.06 9.64 -23.91
N ILE A 773 6.05 9.26 -24.69
CA ILE A 773 4.93 8.43 -24.25
C ILE A 773 4.84 7.20 -25.13
N ASN A 774 4.69 6.02 -24.50
CA ASN A 774 4.29 4.81 -25.21
C ASN A 774 2.76 4.72 -25.40
N ASP A 775 1.92 5.31 -24.51
CA ASP A 775 0.50 5.62 -24.83
C ASP A 775 -0.13 6.79 -24.02
N LYS A 776 -0.72 7.75 -24.78
CA LYS A 776 -1.60 8.94 -24.58
C LYS A 776 -1.62 9.83 -23.29
N ALA A 777 -2.04 11.11 -23.46
CA ALA A 777 -2.01 12.22 -22.47
C ALA A 777 -3.19 13.25 -22.57
N ILE A 778 -3.00 14.52 -22.12
CA ILE A 778 -3.69 15.74 -22.62
C ILE A 778 -2.74 16.51 -23.55
N GLY A 779 -3.30 17.23 -24.53
CA GLY A 779 -2.55 17.92 -25.58
C GLY A 779 -2.70 17.23 -26.93
N VAL A 780 -1.58 17.05 -27.64
CA VAL A 780 -1.55 16.50 -29.00
C VAL A 780 -0.60 15.31 -29.02
N GLN A 781 -1.07 14.18 -29.55
CA GLN A 781 -0.20 13.03 -29.78
C GLN A 781 0.51 13.19 -31.12
N ILE A 782 1.82 13.44 -31.04
CA ILE A 782 2.72 13.65 -32.17
C ILE A 782 3.58 12.39 -32.34
N THR A 783 3.74 11.88 -33.56
CA THR A 783 4.65 10.76 -33.83
C THR A 783 6.10 11.20 -33.69
N LEU A 784 6.94 10.28 -33.20
CA LEU A 784 8.37 10.51 -33.07
C LEU A 784 9.00 10.95 -34.41
N ASP A 785 8.61 10.30 -35.52
CA ASP A 785 9.12 10.62 -36.86
C ASP A 785 8.87 12.08 -37.27
N LEU A 786 7.71 12.66 -36.90
CA LEU A 786 7.39 14.06 -37.18
C LEU A 786 8.23 15.02 -36.31
N LEU A 787 8.43 14.65 -35.04
CA LEU A 787 9.21 15.44 -34.10
C LEU A 787 10.71 15.43 -34.46
N GLU A 788 11.28 14.26 -34.76
CA GLU A 788 12.62 14.08 -35.31
C GLU A 788 12.81 14.91 -36.59
N LYS A 789 11.93 14.74 -37.59
CA LYS A 789 12.02 15.45 -38.87
C LYS A 789 12.01 16.97 -38.70
N ARG A 790 11.21 17.51 -37.77
CA ARG A 790 11.19 18.94 -37.46
C ARG A 790 12.45 19.39 -36.72
N PHE A 791 12.93 18.59 -35.76
CA PHE A 791 14.14 18.89 -35.00
C PHE A 791 15.38 18.93 -35.90
N TRP A 792 15.61 17.89 -36.71
CA TRP A 792 16.74 17.80 -37.65
C TRP A 792 16.67 18.84 -38.78
N ALA A 793 15.48 19.24 -39.21
CA ALA A 793 15.30 20.31 -40.18
C ALA A 793 15.70 21.70 -39.64
N ILE A 794 15.54 21.94 -38.34
CA ILE A 794 15.86 23.23 -37.68
C ILE A 794 17.31 23.24 -37.17
N ALA A 795 17.79 22.12 -36.64
CA ALA A 795 19.12 22.00 -36.02
C ALA A 795 20.26 21.85 -37.03
N LYS A 796 20.23 22.70 -38.07
CA LYS A 796 21.29 22.86 -39.07
C LYS A 796 21.44 24.30 -39.54
N GLN A 797 22.67 24.67 -39.83
CA GLN A 797 23.01 25.94 -40.48
C GLN A 797 22.71 25.88 -41.97
N ALA A 798 22.44 27.03 -42.57
CA ALA A 798 22.16 27.13 -43.99
C ALA A 798 23.42 26.83 -44.84
N PRO A 799 23.30 26.21 -46.03
CA PRO A 799 24.46 25.79 -46.81
C PRO A 799 25.30 26.96 -47.38
N ASP A 800 24.78 28.18 -47.32
CA ASP A 800 25.43 29.45 -47.67
C ASP A 800 26.07 30.17 -46.46
N THR A 801 26.12 29.52 -45.28
CA THR A 801 26.80 30.07 -44.09
C THR A 801 28.28 30.32 -44.38
N ASP A 802 28.76 31.55 -44.13
CA ASP A 802 30.16 31.90 -44.33
C ASP A 802 31.08 31.23 -43.29
N CYS A 803 31.60 30.06 -43.67
CA CYS A 803 32.53 29.27 -42.86
C CYS A 803 34.01 29.71 -43.03
N SER A 804 34.31 30.78 -43.77
CA SER A 804 35.68 31.10 -44.20
C SER A 804 36.69 31.42 -43.09
N ASN A 805 36.21 31.72 -41.87
CA ASN A 805 37.03 32.04 -40.69
C ASN A 805 36.82 31.06 -39.51
N ILE A 806 36.23 29.88 -39.72
CA ILE A 806 35.89 28.93 -38.65
C ILE A 806 36.72 27.64 -38.79
N GLU A 807 37.60 27.39 -37.81
CA GLU A 807 38.28 26.10 -37.68
C GLU A 807 37.33 25.06 -37.05
N GLY A 808 36.73 24.19 -37.88
CA GLY A 808 35.89 23.10 -37.41
C GLY A 808 34.80 22.62 -38.37
N VAL A 809 33.83 21.87 -37.82
CA VAL A 809 32.60 21.47 -38.50
C VAL A 809 31.75 22.71 -38.80
N CYS A 810 31.63 23.07 -40.07
CA CYS A 810 30.80 24.17 -40.56
C CYS A 810 30.36 23.86 -42.00
N PRO A 811 29.07 24.03 -42.38
CA PRO A 811 27.95 24.41 -41.52
C PRO A 811 27.64 23.33 -40.47
N LEU A 812 27.31 23.77 -39.25
CA LEU A 812 26.90 22.88 -38.16
C LEU A 812 25.57 22.20 -38.52
N SER A 813 25.49 20.88 -38.40
CA SER A 813 24.26 20.12 -38.61
C SER A 813 24.18 18.94 -37.65
N CYS A 814 23.09 18.84 -36.90
CA CYS A 814 22.80 17.68 -36.05
C CYS A 814 22.51 16.38 -36.83
N GLU A 815 22.37 16.45 -38.16
CA GLU A 815 22.33 15.27 -39.03
C GLU A 815 23.76 14.69 -39.26
N SER A 816 24.84 15.48 -39.09
CA SER A 816 26.21 15.04 -39.37
C SER A 816 26.71 13.98 -38.37
N ALA A 817 27.70 13.18 -38.78
CA ALA A 817 28.33 12.20 -37.87
C ALA A 817 29.20 12.88 -36.79
N ASP A 818 29.62 14.11 -37.00
CA ASP A 818 30.55 14.84 -36.13
C ASP A 818 29.86 15.48 -34.92
N LEU A 819 28.53 15.49 -34.87
CA LEU A 819 27.71 16.14 -33.84
C LEU A 819 26.60 15.21 -33.33
N SER A 820 26.69 14.84 -32.04
CA SER A 820 25.61 14.22 -31.29
C SER A 820 24.72 15.31 -30.69
N CYS A 821 23.45 15.37 -31.10
CA CYS A 821 22.49 16.36 -30.62
C CYS A 821 21.32 15.69 -29.90
N TYR A 822 21.02 16.18 -28.71
CA TYR A 822 20.00 15.64 -27.83
C TYR A 822 18.96 16.70 -27.49
N LEU A 823 17.68 16.31 -27.52
CA LEU A 823 16.60 17.04 -26.87
C LEU A 823 16.38 16.44 -25.48
N VAL A 824 16.59 17.23 -24.43
CA VAL A 824 16.51 16.78 -23.05
C VAL A 824 15.41 17.54 -22.32
N ASP A 825 14.62 16.85 -21.50
CA ASP A 825 13.58 17.48 -20.68
C ASP A 825 14.12 18.10 -19.38
N ASN A 826 13.25 18.81 -18.65
CA ASN A 826 13.59 19.50 -17.40
C ASN A 826 14.12 18.56 -16.28
N ASN A 827 13.88 17.26 -16.39
CA ASN A 827 14.33 16.23 -15.44
C ASN A 827 15.58 15.50 -15.92
N GLY A 828 16.15 15.89 -17.07
CA GLY A 828 17.36 15.30 -17.62
C GLY A 828 17.14 14.03 -18.44
N PHE A 829 15.91 13.70 -18.87
CA PHE A 829 15.66 12.53 -19.73
C PHE A 829 15.79 12.86 -21.21
N ILE A 830 16.36 11.93 -21.98
CA ILE A 830 16.52 12.07 -23.43
C ILE A 830 15.15 11.85 -24.10
N VAL A 831 14.62 12.91 -24.71
CA VAL A 831 13.35 12.92 -25.47
C VAL A 831 13.59 12.61 -26.94
N LEU A 832 14.71 13.12 -27.50
CA LEU A 832 15.21 12.78 -28.83
C LEU A 832 16.72 12.58 -28.76
N SER A 833 17.19 11.53 -29.45
CA SER A 833 18.57 11.42 -29.93
C SER A 833 18.54 11.00 -31.40
N LYS A 834 19.69 11.13 -32.06
CA LYS A 834 19.94 10.56 -33.39
C LYS A 834 19.90 9.04 -33.38
N GLU A 835 20.27 8.41 -32.26
CA GLU A 835 20.13 6.97 -32.03
C GLU A 835 18.91 6.69 -31.15
N ARG A 836 17.94 5.93 -31.69
CA ARG A 836 16.67 5.67 -30.96
C ARG A 836 16.85 4.83 -29.70
N GLU A 837 17.95 4.08 -29.59
CA GLU A 837 18.28 3.28 -28.40
C GLU A 837 18.68 4.13 -27.18
N GLU A 838 19.05 5.41 -27.40
CA GLU A 838 19.42 6.34 -26.33
C GLU A 838 18.24 7.11 -25.73
N MET A 839 17.03 7.00 -26.29
CA MET A 839 15.85 7.75 -25.83
C MET A 839 15.16 7.05 -24.65
N GLY A 840 14.80 7.82 -23.63
CA GLY A 840 14.13 7.31 -22.42
C GLY A 840 15.01 7.15 -21.17
N PRO A 841 16.31 6.78 -21.26
CA PRO A 841 17.24 6.93 -20.14
C PRO A 841 17.50 8.39 -19.74
N PRO A 842 17.94 8.63 -18.48
CA PRO A 842 18.49 9.93 -18.09
C PRO A 842 19.82 10.18 -18.82
N PHE A 843 20.04 11.42 -19.26
CA PHE A 843 21.21 11.86 -20.03
C PHE A 843 22.50 11.70 -19.22
N LYS A 844 23.23 10.62 -19.50
CA LYS A 844 24.56 10.31 -18.96
C LYS A 844 25.60 10.57 -20.05
N GLY A 845 25.89 11.84 -20.32
CA GLY A 845 26.79 12.21 -21.42
C GLY A 845 28.14 11.46 -21.37
N PRO A 846 28.65 10.96 -22.51
CA PRO A 846 29.89 10.18 -22.54
C PRO A 846 31.04 11.06 -22.02
N HIS A 847 31.84 10.57 -21.06
CA HIS A 847 32.87 11.31 -20.33
C HIS A 847 32.40 12.42 -19.37
N ILE A 848 31.51 12.10 -18.43
CA ILE A 848 31.54 12.75 -17.10
C ILE A 848 32.33 11.83 -16.15
N PRO A 849 33.58 12.16 -15.77
CA PRO A 849 34.19 11.52 -14.61
C PRO A 849 33.36 11.91 -13.38
N LEU A 850 33.11 10.94 -12.47
CA LEU A 850 32.11 10.95 -11.39
C LEU A 850 32.05 12.16 -10.42
N ASN A 851 32.89 13.19 -10.58
CA ASN A 851 33.07 14.32 -9.66
C ASN A 851 32.80 15.72 -10.25
N ARG A 852 32.00 15.87 -11.32
CA ARG A 852 31.49 17.19 -11.74
C ARG A 852 30.01 17.16 -12.11
N PRO A 853 29.12 17.77 -11.29
CA PRO A 853 27.71 17.91 -11.65
C PRO A 853 27.49 19.16 -12.51
N CYS A 854 26.49 19.10 -13.40
CA CYS A 854 25.97 20.28 -14.11
C CYS A 854 25.26 21.29 -13.18
N SER A 855 25.08 20.98 -11.89
CA SER A 855 24.40 21.81 -10.89
C SER A 855 25.23 22.99 -10.34
N SER A 856 26.42 23.27 -10.91
CA SER A 856 27.28 24.36 -10.44
C SER A 856 26.74 25.78 -10.71
N GLN A 857 25.69 25.92 -11.52
CA GLN A 857 24.91 27.16 -11.60
C GLN A 857 23.69 27.09 -10.68
N ARG A 858 23.78 27.74 -9.51
CA ARG A 858 22.62 28.03 -8.64
C ARG A 858 21.70 29.09 -9.26
N ARG A 859 21.00 28.73 -10.33
CA ARG A 859 19.77 29.38 -10.77
C ARG A 859 18.76 28.29 -11.08
N PRO A 860 17.52 28.35 -10.57
CA PRO A 860 16.47 27.46 -11.05
C PRO A 860 16.26 27.73 -12.55
N TRP A 861 16.15 26.67 -13.34
CA TRP A 861 15.73 26.77 -14.73
C TRP A 861 14.28 27.30 -14.72
N LYS A 862 14.10 28.58 -15.07
CA LYS A 862 12.76 29.15 -15.19
C LYS A 862 12.11 28.56 -16.44
N GLY A 863 10.92 27.98 -16.27
CA GLY A 863 10.28 27.16 -17.30
C GLY A 863 9.96 27.93 -18.58
N THR A 864 10.57 27.47 -19.68
CA THR A 864 10.16 27.59 -21.10
C THR A 864 11.12 26.84 -22.03
N ASP A 865 12.35 26.57 -21.57
CA ASP A 865 13.47 26.30 -22.46
C ASP A 865 13.82 24.81 -22.53
N ALA A 866 13.46 24.15 -23.64
CA ALA A 866 13.98 22.83 -23.96
C ALA A 866 15.47 22.94 -24.33
N ALA A 867 16.34 22.29 -23.56
CA ALA A 867 17.78 22.42 -23.72
C ALA A 867 18.31 21.51 -24.84
N VAL A 868 18.64 22.10 -25.98
CA VAL A 868 19.40 21.42 -27.04
C VAL A 868 20.85 21.26 -26.58
N THR A 869 21.28 20.03 -26.33
CA THR A 869 22.67 19.73 -25.96
C THR A 869 23.39 19.14 -27.14
N VAL A 870 24.44 19.83 -27.63
CA VAL A 870 25.27 19.36 -28.76
C VAL A 870 26.66 19.00 -28.26
N LYS A 871 27.15 17.82 -28.64
CA LYS A 871 28.50 17.35 -28.32
C LYS A 871 29.16 16.76 -29.56
N LYS A 872 30.48 16.86 -29.65
CA LYS A 872 31.30 16.19 -30.67
C LYS A 872 31.80 14.84 -30.12
N GLU A 873 31.79 13.80 -30.95
CA GLU A 873 32.48 12.54 -30.64
C GLU A 873 33.99 12.68 -30.84
N GLU A 874 34.77 12.13 -29.90
CA GLU A 874 36.20 11.86 -30.07
C GLU A 874 36.36 10.36 -30.27
N LEU A 875 36.95 9.98 -31.42
CA LEU A 875 37.31 8.61 -31.81
C LEU A 875 38.76 8.29 -31.42
#